data_AF-A0A182WYK5-F1
#
_entry.id   AF-A0A182WYK5-F1
#
_cell.length_a   1.000
_cell.length_b   1.000
_cell.length_c   1.000
_cell.angle_alpha   90.00
_cell.angle_beta   90.00
_cell.angle_gamma   90.00
#
_symmetry.space_group_name_H-M   'P 1'
#
loop_
_entity.id
_entity.type
_entity.pdbx_description
1 polymer ?
#
loop_
_entity_poly.entity_id
_entity_poly.type
_entity_poly.pdbx_seq_one_letter_code
_entity_poly.pdbx_strand_id
1 'polypeptide(L)'
;QRQRQQHRYSQQKHVRNPPHRFHPETVHRISTEMGKRKSQTPAPAAYGNDSDGSDYEVEWQVKPTPPKVTKAEQFPLPAQVAKKLEKSGRRGRKDSSSDDESLPETGEGLPTLTTAQIDAILQTIKNNKRLVLLVKNVNFSTAKEEIAEHFDQAGRVKGVRIPKHRSSGFAFVEMQNADGFQKAFLLDGSYLDGRKISVNLSESGNKKSATRIQLLEKKNAEILKLRKNNRKSVKAAEISLVPDPAKLQKKGKMVLTNCIRFTATAAGKFGQRELLCNIRSLATATVASTPSTNSTSSPSGWEQQRRQHASYGKMSGWQIHAYGVPQEEIQFSDGIKMPILKSPTQLLVRVKAASVNPIDVAMINGYGASVLNAMRCKDGGIEFPLVLGRDFCGEIVQKGLGISSRELEVGDEVWGVVPVHLQGCHADYVVVEKYCLFKKPSNLSKIDASAILYAGLTAWSGLYITGHLGDLLGAISPVGGGAGKKVLVLGAAGGVGTLAVQMLLAEGVEVFATCSPDAMQMVNNLGVKYVLDYTDPAHVQNVASVGRFDIVLDCAGKGTEYANEVPWLYDQYITFNSPVLKNIDADGFAAGMYQNALNLVRNNAAALSTRQGLVKWGYFVPAPQGIAYLQRLAEKGKLLPVVEKVFPYAGTPEAYERVAQKHLRGKGGVKNPLPFLGENVAMSDGSGGGSVRQRKKSSGDGTGSRARKSKATSSTASGSSPSAAQQHQMWARIVLMVGIAAIVYFTTFRTREKKFATQREVLELRTQPLDCSRPYLEEISKFAGCIPNRCGRFVSDKIVSPAEAGILLDLARAGFALGQSAGGASILDLHSGALSKGTQFVNVYRLPEAKQLFTSQHINVYRHVKAKVQQAVAENFRLSADALHLTHPTFFSRLTNATAKTIHDEYWHEHVDKETYNSFHYTTLLYLTDYGKDFTGGRFVFIDNEGKHNRTHVYIEPKRARVSGFTSGAENMHHVEQVTGGVRYAITISFTCDREYAMADPKFALDDDEDDQNAEERPAEP
;
A
#
# COMPACT_ATOMS: atom_id res chain seq x y z
N GLN A 1 -10.52 40.21 -23.52
CA GLN A 1 -9.14 40.75 -23.50
C GLN A 1 -8.23 39.99 -24.51
N ARG A 2 -8.46 40.14 -25.83
CA ARG A 2 -7.59 39.53 -26.88
C ARG A 2 -7.09 40.52 -27.95
N GLN A 3 -7.22 41.82 -27.70
CA GLN A 3 -6.84 42.90 -28.65
C GLN A 3 -5.76 43.86 -28.10
N ARG A 4 -5.10 43.55 -26.98
CA ARG A 4 -4.05 44.43 -26.37
C ARG A 4 -2.61 43.88 -26.43
N GLN A 5 -2.34 42.80 -27.16
CA GLN A 5 -0.98 42.29 -27.36
C GLN A 5 -0.42 42.46 -28.80
N GLN A 6 -1.24 42.77 -29.80
CA GLN A 6 -0.76 42.98 -31.18
C GLN A 6 -0.06 44.35 -31.40
N HIS A 7 -0.08 45.26 -30.43
CA HIS A 7 0.42 46.64 -30.61
C HIS A 7 1.87 46.91 -30.16
N ARG A 8 2.66 45.90 -29.77
CA ARG A 8 4.08 46.08 -29.35
C ARG A 8 5.12 45.39 -30.24
N TYR A 9 4.72 44.73 -31.33
CA TYR A 9 5.66 44.08 -32.26
C TYR A 9 5.87 44.82 -33.60
N SER A 10 5.26 46.00 -33.75
CA SER A 10 5.45 46.88 -34.92
C SER A 10 6.03 48.22 -34.48
N GLN A 11 7.37 48.26 -34.31
CA GLN A 11 8.28 49.39 -34.56
C GLN A 11 9.68 49.08 -34.00
N GLN A 12 10.52 48.44 -34.84
CA GLN A 12 11.97 48.75 -35.01
C GLN A 12 12.60 47.74 -35.98
N LYS A 13 12.31 47.92 -37.28
CA LYS A 13 13.11 47.34 -38.37
C LYS A 13 13.20 48.30 -39.56
N HIS A 14 14.19 49.17 -39.51
CA HIS A 14 14.96 49.70 -40.64
C HIS A 14 16.36 49.97 -40.05
N VAL A 15 17.49 49.73 -40.72
CA VAL A 15 17.86 50.21 -42.07
C VAL A 15 18.88 49.26 -42.75
N ARG A 16 18.62 48.96 -44.04
CA ARG A 16 19.51 48.55 -45.17
C ARG A 16 20.30 47.22 -45.22
N ASN A 17 20.10 46.57 -46.37
CA ASN A 17 20.90 45.56 -47.11
C ASN A 17 21.78 46.28 -48.18
N PRO A 18 22.52 45.60 -49.11
CA PRO A 18 23.29 44.34 -49.11
C PRO A 18 24.78 44.67 -49.52
N PRO A 19 25.50 44.12 -50.54
CA PRO A 19 25.53 42.79 -51.22
C PRO A 19 26.94 42.16 -51.49
N HIS A 20 26.91 40.98 -52.14
CA HIS A 20 27.92 40.33 -53.02
C HIS A 20 28.95 39.30 -52.50
N ARG A 21 29.11 38.26 -53.35
CA ARG A 21 30.07 37.13 -53.33
C ARG A 21 31.34 37.50 -54.09
N PHE A 22 32.46 36.79 -53.88
CA PHE A 22 33.21 36.01 -54.91
C PHE A 22 34.47 35.32 -54.32
N HIS A 23 34.84 34.16 -54.87
CA HIS A 23 36.17 33.50 -54.75
C HIS A 23 37.08 34.01 -55.92
N PRO A 24 38.43 33.96 -55.88
CA PRO A 24 39.23 32.71 -55.89
C PRO A 24 40.59 32.76 -55.12
N GLU A 25 41.68 32.19 -55.64
CA GLU A 25 42.74 31.47 -54.89
C GLU A 25 44.20 32.03 -54.96
N THR A 26 45.09 31.42 -54.16
CA THR A 26 46.54 31.16 -54.35
C THR A 26 47.59 32.27 -54.12
N VAL A 27 48.63 31.97 -53.31
CA VAL A 27 50.10 32.07 -53.61
C VAL A 27 50.94 31.30 -52.54
N HIS A 28 52.07 30.76 -53.01
CA HIS A 28 53.19 30.02 -52.35
C HIS A 28 53.83 30.59 -51.06
N ARG A 29 54.85 29.97 -50.39
CA ARG A 29 55.38 28.58 -50.15
C ARG A 29 56.84 28.75 -49.60
N ILE A 30 57.34 27.90 -48.67
CA ILE A 30 58.78 27.76 -48.25
C ILE A 30 59.33 28.97 -47.44
N SER A 31 60.16 28.89 -46.38
CA SER A 31 60.91 27.83 -45.64
C SER A 31 60.87 28.13 -44.11
N THR A 32 61.57 27.53 -43.13
CA THR A 32 62.69 26.55 -43.06
C THR A 32 62.53 25.63 -41.80
N GLU A 33 63.59 24.97 -41.33
CA GLU A 33 63.61 23.97 -40.23
C GLU A 33 64.35 24.41 -38.95
N MET A 34 64.01 23.81 -37.81
CA MET A 34 64.83 22.88 -36.98
C MET A 34 63.95 22.40 -35.80
N GLY A 35 63.57 21.12 -35.63
CA GLY A 35 64.37 20.03 -35.03
C GLY A 35 64.01 19.85 -33.53
N LYS A 36 63.79 18.66 -32.92
CA LYS A 36 64.06 17.24 -33.27
C LYS A 36 63.13 16.27 -32.47
N ARG A 37 63.16 14.97 -32.85
CA ARG A 37 62.79 13.73 -32.11
C ARG A 37 61.33 13.21 -32.07
N LYS A 38 61.05 12.34 -33.07
CA LYS A 38 60.42 10.99 -33.04
C LYS A 38 60.66 10.17 -31.74
N SER A 39 59.93 9.08 -31.40
CA SER A 39 58.65 8.48 -31.86
C SER A 39 58.33 7.18 -31.05
N GLN A 40 57.13 6.61 -31.28
CA GLN A 40 56.72 5.19 -31.09
C GLN A 40 56.11 4.73 -29.75
N THR A 41 55.19 3.78 -29.92
CA THR A 41 54.24 3.13 -29.00
C THR A 41 54.84 1.96 -28.22
N PRO A 42 54.09 1.42 -27.24
CA PRO A 42 53.92 -0.03 -27.19
C PRO A 42 52.44 -0.49 -27.10
N ALA A 43 52.24 -1.76 -27.43
CA ALA A 43 50.99 -2.51 -27.39
C ALA A 43 51.10 -3.66 -26.31
N PRO A 44 50.16 -4.62 -26.18
CA PRO A 44 49.97 -5.40 -24.95
C PRO A 44 50.79 -6.70 -24.83
N ALA A 45 50.86 -7.22 -23.59
CA ALA A 45 51.13 -8.62 -23.23
C ALA A 45 50.36 -8.93 -21.91
N ALA A 46 49.72 -10.07 -21.62
CA ALA A 46 49.70 -11.47 -22.08
C ALA A 46 50.30 -12.46 -21.04
N TYR A 47 49.62 -13.62 -20.93
CA TYR A 47 49.69 -14.69 -19.91
C TYR A 47 51.03 -15.43 -19.70
N GLY A 48 51.14 -16.12 -18.55
CA GLY A 48 52.17 -17.15 -18.21
C GLY A 48 52.65 -17.00 -16.75
N ASN A 49 52.02 -17.55 -15.70
CA ASN A 49 51.77 -18.96 -15.30
C ASN A 49 52.98 -19.66 -14.65
N ASP A 50 52.68 -20.59 -13.73
CA ASP A 50 53.57 -21.48 -12.95
C ASP A 50 54.26 -20.84 -11.71
N SER A 51 54.46 -21.52 -10.56
CA SER A 51 53.75 -22.65 -9.90
C SER A 51 54.31 -22.78 -8.46
N ASP A 52 53.71 -23.67 -7.66
CA ASP A 52 54.03 -23.99 -6.24
C ASP A 52 53.76 -22.87 -5.19
N GLY A 53 53.17 -23.15 -4.03
CA GLY A 53 52.68 -24.44 -3.51
C GLY A 53 53.25 -24.76 -2.14
N SER A 54 52.68 -24.18 -1.08
CA SER A 54 52.83 -24.72 0.27
C SER A 54 51.67 -24.30 1.16
N ASP A 55 50.96 -25.31 1.64
CA ASP A 55 49.89 -25.27 2.63
C ASP A 55 50.27 -24.47 3.89
N TYR A 56 49.28 -23.91 4.59
CA TYR A 56 48.75 -24.48 5.85
C TYR A 56 47.76 -23.51 6.51
N GLU A 57 46.49 -23.87 6.32
CA GLU A 57 45.40 -23.98 7.31
C GLU A 57 45.52 -23.38 8.74
N VAL A 58 44.32 -23.12 9.28
CA VAL A 58 43.85 -23.03 10.68
C VAL A 58 43.96 -21.74 11.53
N GLU A 59 42.78 -21.40 12.06
CA GLU A 59 42.47 -20.90 13.42
C GLU A 59 42.91 -19.50 13.90
N TRP A 60 41.89 -18.66 14.13
CA TRP A 60 41.85 -17.83 15.33
C TRP A 60 40.70 -18.26 16.25
N GLN A 61 41.01 -19.16 17.18
CA GLN A 61 40.27 -19.24 18.43
C GLN A 61 40.52 -17.95 19.23
N VAL A 62 39.47 -17.28 19.69
CA VAL A 62 39.55 -16.49 20.92
C VAL A 62 38.53 -17.04 21.90
N LYS A 63 39.03 -17.77 22.90
CA LYS A 63 38.22 -18.37 23.97
C LYS A 63 37.65 -17.27 24.87
N PRO A 64 36.35 -17.28 25.19
CA PRO A 64 35.84 -16.52 26.32
C PRO A 64 36.31 -17.16 27.63
N THR A 65 36.84 -16.38 28.57
CA THR A 65 37.13 -16.85 29.93
C THR A 65 35.87 -16.66 30.80
N PRO A 66 35.31 -17.70 31.43
CA PRO A 66 33.93 -17.67 31.92
C PRO A 66 33.78 -17.23 33.38
N PRO A 67 32.60 -16.73 33.80
CA PRO A 67 32.14 -16.89 35.18
C PRO A 67 31.81 -18.37 35.42
N LYS A 68 32.27 -18.90 36.56
CA LYS A 68 32.09 -20.31 36.91
C LYS A 68 30.62 -20.65 37.15
N VAL A 69 30.16 -21.77 36.61
CA VAL A 69 28.89 -22.40 36.98
C VAL A 69 29.10 -23.29 38.20
N THR A 70 28.28 -23.12 39.22
CA THR A 70 27.94 -24.19 40.19
C THR A 70 26.45 -24.40 40.17
N LYS A 71 26.03 -25.67 40.05
CA LYS A 71 24.62 -26.07 40.00
C LYS A 71 23.96 -25.98 41.38
N ALA A 72 22.63 -25.92 41.30
CA ALA A 72 21.63 -26.42 42.25
C ALA A 72 20.98 -25.41 43.22
N GLU A 73 19.75 -25.80 43.56
CA GLU A 73 18.87 -25.36 44.64
C GLU A 73 17.86 -24.22 44.37
N GLN A 74 16.75 -24.36 45.11
CA GLN A 74 15.43 -23.80 44.82
C GLN A 74 15.17 -22.54 45.69
N PHE A 75 14.04 -21.88 45.42
CA PHE A 75 13.50 -20.73 46.18
C PHE A 75 13.67 -20.84 47.70
N PRO A 76 13.99 -19.72 48.36
CA PRO A 76 12.92 -19.09 49.16
C PRO A 76 12.82 -17.56 49.03
N LEU A 77 11.60 -17.04 49.21
CA LEU A 77 11.35 -15.61 49.40
C LEU A 77 11.87 -15.14 50.78
N PRO A 78 12.53 -13.96 50.90
CA PRO A 78 13.02 -13.46 52.17
C PRO A 78 11.91 -13.14 53.19
N ALA A 79 11.94 -13.81 54.33
CA ALA A 79 10.99 -13.60 55.42
C ALA A 79 11.43 -12.46 56.37
N GLN A 80 11.04 -11.21 56.07
CA GLN A 80 11.14 -10.09 57.04
C GLN A 80 9.91 -9.13 57.06
N VAL A 81 8.68 -9.67 57.01
CA VAL A 81 7.53 -9.04 57.71
C VAL A 81 6.66 -10.12 58.38
N ALA A 82 7.28 -10.96 59.22
CA ALA A 82 6.57 -11.98 59.99
C ALA A 82 7.21 -12.23 61.35
N LYS A 83 7.13 -11.25 62.27
CA LYS A 83 7.13 -11.52 63.72
C LYS A 83 6.66 -10.31 64.54
N LYS A 84 5.36 -10.30 64.85
CA LYS A 84 4.84 -9.62 66.04
C LYS A 84 3.68 -10.45 66.63
N LEU A 85 4.04 -11.29 67.61
CA LEU A 85 3.15 -11.89 68.63
C LEU A 85 1.92 -12.63 68.06
N GLU A 86 1.88 -13.96 67.92
CA GLU A 86 2.19 -15.03 68.90
C GLU A 86 1.53 -14.87 70.28
N LYS A 87 0.74 -15.89 70.67
CA LYS A 87 -0.04 -16.10 71.92
C LYS A 87 -1.35 -15.29 71.99
N SER A 88 -2.52 -15.86 72.32
CA SER A 88 -2.94 -17.22 72.74
C SER A 88 -4.01 -17.79 71.78
N GLY A 89 -4.20 -19.10 71.54
CA GLY A 89 -4.23 -20.25 72.46
C GLY A 89 -5.66 -20.46 73.02
N ARG A 90 -6.27 -21.66 73.09
CA ARG A 90 -5.89 -23.04 72.70
C ARG A 90 -7.13 -23.97 72.88
N ARG A 91 -7.18 -25.13 72.20
CA ARG A 91 -8.14 -26.28 72.35
C ARG A 91 -9.52 -26.14 71.66
N GLY A 92 -10.10 -27.17 71.02
CA GLY A 92 -9.49 -28.44 70.59
C GLY A 92 -10.45 -29.55 70.08
N ARG A 93 -9.93 -30.37 69.14
CA ARG A 93 -10.13 -31.82 68.93
C ARG A 93 -11.53 -32.40 68.63
N LYS A 94 -11.68 -32.93 67.40
CA LYS A 94 -12.05 -34.35 67.15
C LYS A 94 -11.70 -34.84 65.74
N ASP A 95 -11.66 -36.16 65.62
CA ASP A 95 -11.26 -37.03 64.49
C ASP A 95 -12.32 -37.01 63.34
N SER A 96 -12.21 -37.59 62.13
CA SER A 96 -11.26 -38.54 61.49
C SER A 96 -11.46 -38.57 59.94
N SER A 97 -10.54 -39.22 59.21
CA SER A 97 -10.68 -39.93 57.90
C SER A 97 -11.27 -39.24 56.64
N SER A 98 -10.44 -39.22 55.58
CA SER A 98 -10.71 -39.28 54.13
C SER A 98 -12.11 -39.00 53.56
N ASP A 99 -12.15 -38.11 52.56
CA ASP A 99 -12.85 -38.34 51.28
C ASP A 99 -12.33 -37.39 50.17
N ASP A 100 -12.67 -37.70 48.92
CA ASP A 100 -12.54 -36.81 47.75
C ASP A 100 -13.23 -35.45 48.00
N GLU A 101 -12.61 -34.34 47.60
CA GLU A 101 -13.34 -33.07 47.40
C GLU A 101 -13.21 -32.53 45.97
N SER A 102 -14.35 -32.61 45.30
CA SER A 102 -14.75 -31.78 44.17
C SER A 102 -14.54 -30.27 44.42
N LEU A 103 -14.18 -29.55 43.36
CA LEU A 103 -14.18 -28.09 43.30
C LEU A 103 -15.53 -27.49 43.74
N PRO A 104 -15.56 -26.56 44.72
CA PRO A 104 -16.70 -25.70 44.95
C PRO A 104 -16.64 -24.44 44.07
N GLU A 105 -17.75 -24.11 43.43
CA GLU A 105 -17.95 -22.82 42.77
C GLU A 105 -17.93 -21.68 43.78
N THR A 106 -17.30 -20.55 43.45
CA THR A 106 -17.84 -19.22 43.78
C THR A 106 -17.65 -18.29 42.59
N GLY A 107 -18.73 -18.02 41.87
CA GLY A 107 -18.80 -16.87 40.96
C GLY A 107 -19.49 -15.70 41.64
N GLU A 108 -19.15 -14.47 41.26
CA GLU A 108 -20.06 -13.32 41.34
C GLU A 108 -19.64 -12.26 40.30
N GLY A 109 -20.59 -11.69 39.54
CA GLY A 109 -20.28 -10.74 38.46
C GLY A 109 -21.09 -10.82 37.14
N LEU A 110 -22.18 -11.59 37.08
CA LEU A 110 -23.26 -11.38 36.10
C LEU A 110 -24.02 -10.07 36.42
N PRO A 111 -24.99 -9.61 35.61
CA PRO A 111 -25.12 -9.56 34.15
C PRO A 111 -25.11 -8.09 33.65
N THR A 112 -25.04 -7.84 32.34
CA THR A 112 -24.95 -6.44 31.82
C THR A 112 -26.24 -5.62 31.90
N LEU A 113 -27.38 -6.23 32.23
CA LEU A 113 -28.72 -5.62 32.35
C LEU A 113 -29.46 -6.21 33.56
N THR A 114 -30.24 -5.40 34.28
CA THR A 114 -31.07 -5.89 35.39
C THR A 114 -32.39 -6.49 34.88
N THR A 115 -33.02 -7.37 35.66
CA THR A 115 -34.33 -7.96 35.33
C THR A 115 -35.38 -6.89 35.02
N ALA A 116 -35.44 -5.82 35.83
CA ALA A 116 -36.35 -4.70 35.60
C ALA A 116 -36.07 -3.92 34.30
N GLN A 117 -34.80 -3.78 33.89
CA GLN A 117 -34.45 -3.19 32.59
C GLN A 117 -34.90 -4.10 31.43
N ILE A 118 -34.77 -5.43 31.60
CA ILE A 118 -35.23 -6.42 30.61
C ILE A 118 -36.76 -6.40 30.51
N ASP A 119 -37.48 -6.34 31.62
CA ASP A 119 -38.95 -6.20 31.64
C ASP A 119 -39.42 -4.93 30.92
N ALA A 120 -38.77 -3.79 31.17
CA ALA A 120 -39.08 -2.53 30.48
C ALA A 120 -38.88 -2.64 28.96
N ILE A 121 -37.78 -3.27 28.51
CA ILE A 121 -37.52 -3.54 27.09
C ILE A 121 -38.63 -4.44 26.49
N LEU A 122 -39.00 -5.51 27.18
CA LEU A 122 -39.96 -6.51 26.72
C LEU A 122 -41.41 -6.03 26.72
N GLN A 123 -41.79 -5.13 27.63
CA GLN A 123 -43.11 -4.48 27.60
C GLN A 123 -43.33 -3.71 26.27
N THR A 124 -42.27 -3.17 25.66
CA THR A 124 -42.35 -2.53 24.33
C THR A 124 -42.45 -3.51 23.14
N ILE A 125 -42.52 -4.81 23.41
CA ILE A 125 -42.46 -5.92 22.43
C ILE A 125 -43.67 -6.88 22.59
N LYS A 126 -44.65 -6.55 23.45
CA LYS A 126 -45.85 -7.36 23.80
C LYS A 126 -46.61 -8.03 22.64
N ASN A 127 -46.49 -7.53 21.41
CA ASN A 127 -47.20 -8.04 20.22
C ASN A 127 -46.37 -9.02 19.36
N ASN A 128 -45.15 -9.39 19.76
CA ASN A 128 -44.26 -10.21 18.95
C ASN A 128 -44.55 -11.72 19.12
N LYS A 129 -45.02 -12.39 18.05
CA LYS A 129 -45.47 -13.79 18.09
C LYS A 129 -44.34 -14.83 18.16
N ARG A 130 -43.06 -14.44 18.12
CA ARG A 130 -41.90 -15.34 18.24
C ARG A 130 -40.77 -14.70 19.04
N LEU A 131 -40.18 -15.48 19.93
CA LEU A 131 -39.16 -15.06 20.90
C LEU A 131 -37.76 -15.39 20.37
N VAL A 132 -37.25 -14.58 19.43
CA VAL A 132 -35.98 -14.85 18.73
C VAL A 132 -34.88 -13.86 19.16
N LEU A 133 -33.74 -14.40 19.55
CA LEU A 133 -32.51 -13.69 19.89
C LEU A 133 -31.56 -13.66 18.70
N LEU A 134 -30.72 -12.62 18.61
CA LEU A 134 -29.57 -12.56 17.71
C LEU A 134 -28.29 -12.65 18.57
N VAL A 135 -27.60 -13.79 18.46
CA VAL A 135 -26.32 -14.04 19.13
C VAL A 135 -25.19 -13.72 18.17
N LYS A 136 -24.33 -12.77 18.52
CA LYS A 136 -23.15 -12.36 17.75
C LYS A 136 -21.85 -12.82 18.42
N ASN A 137 -20.78 -12.90 17.63
CA ASN A 137 -19.44 -13.35 18.02
C ASN A 137 -19.36 -14.86 18.39
N VAL A 138 -20.20 -15.67 17.74
CA VAL A 138 -20.10 -17.14 17.79
C VAL A 138 -18.93 -17.59 16.91
N ASN A 139 -18.27 -18.71 17.20
CA ASN A 139 -17.22 -19.22 16.31
C ASN A 139 -17.82 -19.71 14.97
N PHE A 140 -16.96 -19.94 13.97
CA PHE A 140 -17.37 -20.56 12.71
C PHE A 140 -17.54 -22.07 12.83
N SER A 141 -16.79 -22.71 13.74
CA SER A 141 -16.84 -24.12 14.10
C SER A 141 -17.98 -24.49 15.05
N THR A 142 -18.46 -23.57 15.90
CA THR A 142 -19.45 -23.88 16.94
C THR A 142 -20.68 -24.56 16.35
N ALA A 143 -21.00 -25.75 16.85
CA ALA A 143 -22.12 -26.53 16.38
C ALA A 143 -23.45 -25.86 16.75
N LYS A 144 -24.53 -26.22 16.05
CA LYS A 144 -25.87 -25.71 16.35
C LYS A 144 -26.35 -26.21 17.72
N GLU A 145 -25.89 -27.40 18.08
CA GLU A 145 -26.21 -28.17 19.28
C GLU A 145 -25.57 -27.50 20.52
N GLU A 146 -24.28 -27.13 20.43
CA GLU A 146 -23.54 -26.37 21.47
C GLU A 146 -24.21 -25.01 21.76
N ILE A 147 -24.68 -24.30 20.72
CA ILE A 147 -25.43 -23.05 20.89
C ILE A 147 -26.80 -23.31 21.57
N ALA A 148 -27.43 -24.46 21.34
CA ALA A 148 -28.68 -24.79 22.00
C ALA A 148 -28.45 -25.10 23.49
N GLU A 149 -27.46 -25.92 23.80
CA GLU A 149 -27.05 -26.29 25.17
C GLU A 149 -26.68 -25.05 25.99
N HIS A 150 -25.85 -24.16 25.45
CA HIS A 150 -25.47 -22.90 26.10
C HIS A 150 -26.63 -21.95 26.40
N PHE A 151 -27.76 -22.08 25.71
CA PHE A 151 -28.96 -21.27 25.97
C PHE A 151 -30.03 -22.02 26.77
N ASP A 152 -29.93 -23.35 26.94
CA ASP A 152 -30.89 -24.14 27.71
C ASP A 152 -30.82 -23.81 29.22
N GLN A 153 -29.66 -23.38 29.71
CA GLN A 153 -29.48 -22.81 31.06
C GLN A 153 -30.35 -21.56 31.33
N ALA A 154 -30.76 -20.83 30.28
CA ALA A 154 -31.74 -19.75 30.41
C ALA A 154 -33.20 -20.26 30.30
N GLY A 155 -33.41 -21.43 29.68
CA GLY A 155 -34.70 -22.07 29.51
C GLY A 155 -34.83 -22.73 28.12
N ARG A 156 -35.79 -23.65 27.98
CA ARG A 156 -35.88 -24.54 26.81
C ARG A 156 -35.76 -23.83 25.46
N VAL A 157 -34.75 -24.20 24.69
CA VAL A 157 -34.52 -23.69 23.32
C VAL A 157 -35.45 -24.40 22.33
N LYS A 158 -36.19 -23.64 21.53
CA LYS A 158 -37.12 -24.15 20.50
C LYS A 158 -36.43 -24.38 19.15
N GLY A 159 -35.36 -23.64 18.87
CA GLY A 159 -34.51 -23.91 17.70
C GLY A 159 -33.44 -22.87 17.45
N VAL A 160 -32.28 -23.33 16.96
CA VAL A 160 -31.15 -22.49 16.56
C VAL A 160 -31.02 -22.47 15.03
N ARG A 161 -30.72 -21.29 14.46
CA ARG A 161 -30.51 -21.08 13.02
C ARG A 161 -29.19 -20.36 12.77
N ILE A 162 -28.27 -21.04 12.08
CA ILE A 162 -26.98 -20.52 11.64
C ILE A 162 -27.05 -20.26 10.11
N PRO A 163 -26.79 -19.04 9.61
CA PRO A 163 -26.70 -18.78 8.17
C PRO A 163 -25.47 -19.46 7.54
N LYS A 164 -25.65 -20.20 6.44
CA LYS A 164 -24.58 -21.00 5.80
C LYS A 164 -23.54 -20.18 5.03
N HIS A 165 -23.88 -18.96 4.61
CA HIS A 165 -22.94 -18.01 3.98
C HIS A 165 -22.96 -16.71 4.81
N ARG A 166 -21.89 -16.45 5.57
CA ARG A 166 -21.79 -15.29 6.48
C ARG A 166 -20.36 -14.79 6.56
N SER A 167 -20.18 -13.46 6.56
CA SER A 167 -18.90 -12.76 6.75
C SER A 167 -18.50 -12.60 8.23
N SER A 168 -19.37 -12.99 9.16
CA SER A 168 -19.11 -12.95 10.60
C SER A 168 -19.91 -14.03 11.33
N GLY A 169 -19.43 -14.47 12.49
CA GLY A 169 -20.08 -15.51 13.29
C GLY A 169 -21.27 -15.00 14.11
N PHE A 170 -22.49 -15.28 13.63
CA PHE A 170 -23.73 -15.02 14.36
C PHE A 170 -24.79 -16.12 14.14
N ALA A 171 -25.66 -16.30 15.12
CA ALA A 171 -26.75 -17.27 15.12
C ALA A 171 -28.06 -16.63 15.62
N PHE A 172 -29.20 -17.22 15.26
CA PHE A 172 -30.50 -16.88 15.82
C PHE A 172 -30.98 -18.01 16.72
N VAL A 173 -31.43 -17.68 17.94
CA VAL A 173 -31.93 -18.64 18.93
C VAL A 173 -33.39 -18.31 19.23
N GLU A 174 -34.32 -19.23 18.94
CA GLU A 174 -35.73 -19.10 19.30
C GLU A 174 -35.98 -19.80 20.64
N MET A 175 -36.44 -19.05 21.65
CA MET A 175 -36.77 -19.57 22.98
C MET A 175 -38.22 -20.06 23.03
N GLN A 176 -38.50 -21.11 23.80
CA GLN A 176 -39.85 -21.68 23.91
C GLN A 176 -40.82 -20.74 24.65
N ASN A 177 -40.37 -20.13 25.75
CA ASN A 177 -41.20 -19.39 26.71
C ASN A 177 -40.66 -17.97 26.95
N ALA A 178 -41.55 -17.05 27.36
CA ALA A 178 -41.19 -15.66 27.64
C ALA A 178 -40.13 -15.53 28.75
N ASP A 179 -40.29 -16.25 29.86
CA ASP A 179 -39.33 -16.32 30.98
C ASP A 179 -37.90 -16.68 30.51
N GLY A 180 -37.77 -17.73 29.70
CA GLY A 180 -36.47 -18.12 29.14
C GLY A 180 -35.89 -17.10 28.16
N PHE A 181 -36.74 -16.38 27.43
CA PHE A 181 -36.32 -15.25 26.60
C PHE A 181 -35.79 -14.07 27.43
N GLN A 182 -36.33 -13.81 28.63
CA GLN A 182 -35.78 -12.80 29.54
C GLN A 182 -34.41 -13.23 30.06
N LYS A 183 -34.32 -14.46 30.60
CA LYS A 183 -33.09 -15.02 31.18
C LYS A 183 -31.94 -15.10 30.16
N ALA A 184 -32.25 -15.38 28.90
CA ALA A 184 -31.23 -15.46 27.86
C ALA A 184 -30.52 -14.13 27.55
N PHE A 185 -31.11 -12.97 27.89
CA PHE A 185 -30.42 -11.68 27.83
C PHE A 185 -29.36 -11.50 28.93
N LEU A 186 -29.46 -12.26 30.04
CA LEU A 186 -28.46 -12.26 31.11
C LEU A 186 -27.18 -13.01 30.69
N LEU A 187 -27.26 -13.85 29.64
CA LEU A 187 -26.12 -14.53 29.04
C LEU A 187 -25.29 -13.63 28.08
N ASP A 188 -25.65 -12.35 27.91
CA ASP A 188 -24.82 -11.39 27.17
C ASP A 188 -23.46 -11.20 27.86
N GLY A 189 -22.38 -11.54 27.15
CA GLY A 189 -21.03 -11.53 27.70
C GLY A 189 -20.59 -12.82 28.38
N SER A 190 -21.39 -13.90 28.33
CA SER A 190 -20.91 -15.26 28.61
C SER A 190 -19.90 -15.74 27.54
N TYR A 191 -19.18 -16.82 27.83
CA TYR A 191 -18.25 -17.45 26.87
C TYR A 191 -18.88 -18.68 26.23
N LEU A 192 -18.74 -18.82 24.92
CA LEU A 192 -19.13 -19.98 24.13
C LEU A 192 -18.00 -20.29 23.14
N ASP A 193 -17.48 -21.52 23.14
CA ASP A 193 -16.33 -21.94 22.31
C ASP A 193 -15.16 -20.94 22.41
N GLY A 194 -14.74 -20.64 23.64
CA GLY A 194 -13.67 -19.68 23.97
C GLY A 194 -13.98 -18.19 23.69
N ARG A 195 -15.10 -17.87 23.03
CA ARG A 195 -15.44 -16.50 22.60
C ARG A 195 -16.51 -15.86 23.47
N LYS A 196 -16.33 -14.59 23.81
CA LYS A 196 -17.34 -13.81 24.53
C LYS A 196 -18.48 -13.43 23.58
N ILE A 197 -19.66 -14.01 23.77
CA ILE A 197 -20.82 -13.78 22.90
C ILE A 197 -21.60 -12.51 23.28
N SER A 198 -22.35 -11.94 22.33
CA SER A 198 -23.31 -10.88 22.63
C SER A 198 -24.73 -11.21 22.16
N VAL A 199 -25.69 -11.06 23.06
CA VAL A 199 -27.11 -11.35 22.84
C VAL A 199 -27.87 -10.05 22.56
N ASN A 200 -28.61 -10.03 21.45
CA ASN A 200 -29.32 -8.84 20.96
C ASN A 200 -30.76 -9.20 20.58
N LEU A 201 -31.65 -8.20 20.51
CA LEU A 201 -33.02 -8.40 20.06
C LEU A 201 -33.06 -8.74 18.57
N SER A 202 -33.88 -9.74 18.22
CA SER A 202 -34.25 -10.06 16.85
C SER A 202 -35.77 -10.08 16.68
N GLU A 203 -36.22 -9.88 15.45
CA GLU A 203 -37.60 -10.17 15.03
C GLU A 203 -37.56 -11.08 13.81
N SER A 204 -38.42 -12.10 13.82
CA SER A 204 -38.61 -13.04 12.73
C SER A 204 -39.61 -12.53 11.69
N GLY A 205 -39.23 -12.54 10.40
CA GLY A 205 -40.14 -12.24 9.29
C GLY A 205 -39.38 -12.10 7.96
N ASN A 206 -39.99 -12.55 6.85
CA ASN A 206 -39.31 -12.68 5.56
C ASN A 206 -39.27 -11.40 4.69
N LYS A 207 -39.90 -10.29 5.12
CA LYS A 207 -39.71 -8.96 4.52
C LYS A 207 -39.77 -7.92 5.64
N LYS A 208 -38.73 -7.08 5.76
CA LYS A 208 -38.65 -5.99 6.75
C LYS A 208 -38.72 -4.65 6.02
N SER A 209 -39.63 -3.76 6.42
CA SER A 209 -39.65 -2.38 5.93
C SER A 209 -38.48 -1.59 6.50
N ALA A 210 -37.94 -0.63 5.75
CA ALA A 210 -36.77 0.17 6.16
C ALA A 210 -36.99 0.85 7.52
N THR A 211 -38.18 1.41 7.76
CA THR A 211 -38.60 2.01 9.04
C THR A 211 -38.50 1.04 10.22
N ARG A 212 -38.78 -0.25 9.99
CA ARG A 212 -38.73 -1.30 11.04
C ARG A 212 -37.30 -1.76 11.32
N ILE A 213 -36.42 -1.72 10.32
CA ILE A 213 -34.98 -1.95 10.51
C ILE A 213 -34.39 -0.83 11.37
N GLN A 214 -34.65 0.44 11.01
CA GLN A 214 -34.19 1.61 11.77
C GLN A 214 -34.71 1.60 13.22
N LEU A 215 -35.95 1.17 13.46
CA LEU A 215 -36.49 1.03 14.82
C LEU A 215 -35.74 -0.04 15.64
N LEU A 216 -35.42 -1.18 15.03
CA LEU A 216 -34.67 -2.27 15.68
C LEU A 216 -33.21 -1.87 15.95
N GLU A 217 -32.57 -1.15 15.04
CA GLU A 217 -31.23 -0.61 15.22
C GLU A 217 -31.19 0.43 16.34
N LYS A 218 -32.17 1.35 16.38
CA LYS A 218 -32.32 2.33 17.47
C LYS A 218 -32.51 1.64 18.83
N LYS A 219 -33.35 0.60 18.92
CA LYS A 219 -33.55 -0.19 20.16
C LYS A 219 -32.29 -0.97 20.57
N ASN A 220 -31.59 -1.63 19.65
CA ASN A 220 -30.34 -2.32 19.96
C ASN A 220 -29.22 -1.33 20.37
N ALA A 221 -29.18 -0.13 19.80
CA ALA A 221 -28.27 0.95 20.23
C ALA A 221 -28.62 1.48 21.64
N GLU A 222 -29.90 1.52 22.02
CA GLU A 222 -30.35 1.86 23.37
C GLU A 222 -29.95 0.79 24.39
N ILE A 223 -30.13 -0.50 24.06
CA ILE A 223 -29.61 -1.63 24.85
C ILE A 223 -28.08 -1.50 25.05
N LEU A 224 -27.32 -1.19 23.99
CA LEU A 224 -25.88 -0.98 24.09
C LEU A 224 -25.50 0.23 24.96
N LYS A 225 -26.32 1.29 25.00
CA LYS A 225 -26.14 2.43 25.91
C LYS A 225 -26.39 2.02 27.37
N LEU A 226 -27.47 1.29 27.65
CA LEU A 226 -27.77 0.76 28.99
C LEU A 226 -26.63 -0.14 29.49
N ARG A 227 -26.16 -1.08 28.66
CA ARG A 227 -24.99 -1.93 28.97
C ARG A 227 -23.72 -1.13 29.25
N LYS A 228 -23.42 -0.09 28.45
CA LYS A 228 -22.26 0.79 28.68
C LYS A 228 -22.39 1.59 29.98
N ASN A 229 -23.59 2.04 30.34
CA ASN A 229 -23.85 2.76 31.58
C ASN A 229 -23.74 1.85 32.80
N ASN A 230 -24.39 0.67 32.78
CA ASN A 230 -24.29 -0.33 33.84
C ASN A 230 -22.83 -0.78 34.07
N ARG A 231 -22.05 -0.98 33.00
CA ARG A 231 -20.63 -1.33 33.10
C ARG A 231 -19.75 -0.20 33.63
N LYS A 232 -20.16 1.07 33.43
CA LYS A 232 -19.52 2.23 34.06
C LYS A 232 -19.90 2.35 35.54
N SER A 233 -21.14 2.08 35.94
CA SER A 233 -21.54 2.12 37.35
C SER A 233 -20.93 0.99 38.18
N VAL A 234 -20.79 -0.22 37.62
CA VAL A 234 -20.02 -1.31 38.28
C VAL A 234 -18.55 -0.90 38.47
N LYS A 235 -17.88 -0.42 37.41
CA LYS A 235 -16.50 0.08 37.53
C LYS A 235 -16.33 1.32 38.41
N ALA A 236 -17.40 2.09 38.66
CA ALA A 236 -17.37 3.24 39.57
C ALA A 236 -17.60 2.85 41.04
N ALA A 237 -18.22 1.69 41.30
CA ALA A 237 -18.36 1.14 42.64
C ALA A 237 -17.06 0.49 43.18
N GLU A 238 -16.15 0.14 42.28
CA GLU A 238 -14.94 -0.66 42.57
C GLU A 238 -13.69 0.19 42.90
N ILE A 239 -13.86 1.46 43.31
CA ILE A 239 -12.76 2.37 43.67
C ILE A 239 -13.01 3.02 45.04
N SER A 240 -12.59 2.35 46.12
CA SER A 240 -11.85 3.00 47.23
C SER A 240 -11.31 1.95 48.21
N LEU A 241 -9.99 1.78 48.26
CA LEU A 241 -9.29 0.99 49.28
C LEU A 241 -8.03 1.71 49.78
N VAL A 242 -8.21 2.82 50.52
CA VAL A 242 -7.45 3.15 51.77
C VAL A 242 -8.32 4.12 52.61
N PRO A 243 -8.52 3.90 53.93
CA PRO A 243 -9.21 4.86 54.79
C PRO A 243 -8.31 6.02 55.26
N ASP A 244 -8.88 7.23 55.35
CA ASP A 244 -8.30 8.40 56.02
C ASP A 244 -8.31 8.20 57.56
N PRO A 245 -7.15 8.16 58.24
CA PRO A 245 -7.06 7.86 59.67
C PRO A 245 -7.42 9.03 60.60
N ALA A 246 -7.93 10.17 60.10
CA ALA A 246 -8.16 11.37 60.89
C ALA A 246 -9.63 11.67 61.26
N LYS A 247 -10.61 10.85 60.85
CA LYS A 247 -12.06 11.13 61.08
C LYS A 247 -12.77 10.12 61.95
N LEU A 248 -12.35 10.05 63.22
CA LEU A 248 -13.06 9.29 64.26
C LEU A 248 -13.37 10.18 65.47
N GLN A 249 -14.40 11.03 65.39
CA GLN A 249 -15.11 11.52 66.58
C GLN A 249 -16.50 12.13 66.30
N LYS A 250 -17.44 11.78 67.21
CA LYS A 250 -18.74 12.42 67.55
C LYS A 250 -20.01 12.07 66.74
N LYS A 251 -20.98 11.52 67.50
CA LYS A 251 -22.44 11.31 67.28
C LYS A 251 -22.82 10.19 66.28
N GLY A 252 -23.55 9.13 66.63
CA GLY A 252 -23.97 8.60 67.95
C GLY A 252 -25.49 8.34 68.10
N LYS A 253 -25.87 7.05 68.24
CA LYS A 253 -27.19 6.47 68.64
C LYS A 253 -28.40 6.76 67.72
N MET A 254 -29.22 5.78 67.30
CA MET A 254 -30.09 4.91 68.11
C MET A 254 -30.37 3.56 67.40
N VAL A 255 -30.31 2.40 68.10
CA VAL A 255 -31.44 1.63 68.70
C VAL A 255 -32.43 1.11 67.63
N LEU A 256 -32.35 -0.15 67.16
CA LEU A 256 -32.74 -1.47 67.74
C LEU A 256 -34.19 -1.90 67.35
N THR A 257 -34.44 -3.22 67.31
CA THR A 257 -35.71 -3.95 67.60
C THR A 257 -36.59 -4.49 66.44
N ASN A 258 -36.35 -5.77 66.10
CA ASN A 258 -37.29 -6.93 66.13
C ASN A 258 -38.29 -7.36 65.01
N CYS A 259 -38.54 -8.68 65.12
CA CYS A 259 -39.63 -9.55 64.65
C CYS A 259 -39.60 -10.07 63.19
N ILE A 260 -39.56 -11.37 62.85
CA ILE A 260 -39.90 -12.71 63.43
C ILE A 260 -41.25 -13.31 62.93
N ARG A 261 -41.13 -14.30 62.02
CA ARG A 261 -41.99 -15.51 61.77
C ARG A 261 -43.48 -15.26 61.37
N PHE A 262 -44.32 -16.23 60.96
CA PHE A 262 -44.42 -17.70 61.22
C PHE A 262 -45.25 -18.45 60.13
N THR A 263 -44.83 -19.67 59.70
CA THR A 263 -45.63 -20.88 59.23
C THR A 263 -46.71 -20.79 58.11
N ALA A 264 -47.24 -21.88 57.49
CA ALA A 264 -46.81 -23.26 57.15
C ALA A 264 -47.94 -24.00 56.36
N THR A 265 -47.73 -25.30 56.01
CA THR A 265 -48.69 -26.45 56.07
C THR A 265 -49.02 -27.21 54.75
N ALA A 266 -49.02 -28.56 54.85
CA ALA A 266 -49.58 -29.63 53.95
C ALA A 266 -49.04 -29.75 52.49
N ALA A 267 -48.68 -30.92 51.91
CA ALA A 267 -49.16 -32.33 51.94
C ALA A 267 -50.44 -32.60 51.11
N GLY A 268 -50.51 -33.59 50.19
CA GLY A 268 -49.46 -34.48 49.67
C GLY A 268 -49.95 -35.59 48.71
N LYS A 269 -49.02 -36.46 48.27
CA LYS A 269 -49.14 -37.86 47.78
C LYS A 269 -50.06 -38.25 46.58
N PHE A 270 -49.44 -38.84 45.55
CA PHE A 270 -49.74 -40.12 44.84
C PHE A 270 -48.86 -40.15 43.55
N GLY A 271 -48.22 -41.22 43.05
CA GLY A 271 -47.95 -42.56 43.60
C GLY A 271 -47.64 -43.58 42.47
N GLN A 272 -46.43 -44.18 42.45
CA GLN A 272 -45.99 -45.36 41.65
C GLN A 272 -45.99 -45.20 40.10
N ARG A 273 -45.01 -45.69 39.30
CA ARG A 273 -44.40 -47.04 39.32
C ARG A 273 -43.09 -47.08 38.48
N GLU A 274 -42.03 -47.65 39.05
CA GLU A 274 -40.84 -48.17 38.34
C GLU A 274 -40.95 -49.71 38.20
N LEU A 275 -39.84 -50.37 37.77
CA LEU A 275 -39.51 -51.81 37.60
C LEU A 275 -39.44 -52.24 36.11
N LEU A 276 -38.47 -52.99 35.57
CA LEU A 276 -37.15 -53.59 35.95
C LEU A 276 -36.40 -53.88 34.60
N CYS A 277 -35.16 -54.40 34.44
CA CYS A 277 -34.21 -55.09 35.33
C CYS A 277 -32.74 -55.00 34.83
N ASN A 278 -31.83 -55.40 35.73
CA ASN A 278 -30.40 -55.76 35.62
C ASN A 278 -30.05 -56.74 34.44
N ILE A 279 -28.80 -57.10 34.07
CA ILE A 279 -27.71 -57.70 34.91
C ILE A 279 -26.28 -57.50 34.34
N ARG A 280 -25.37 -57.28 35.31
CA ARG A 280 -23.89 -57.37 35.43
C ARG A 280 -23.04 -58.36 34.58
N SER A 281 -21.76 -57.95 34.44
CA SER A 281 -20.51 -58.72 34.74
C SER A 281 -19.96 -59.81 33.80
N LEU A 282 -18.67 -59.68 33.44
CA LEU A 282 -17.62 -60.64 33.83
C LEU A 282 -16.20 -60.04 33.71
N ALA A 283 -15.20 -60.66 34.33
CA ALA A 283 -13.89 -60.09 34.61
C ALA A 283 -12.71 -61.04 34.30
N THR A 284 -11.51 -60.44 34.15
CA THR A 284 -10.16 -61.01 34.40
C THR A 284 -9.74 -62.36 33.79
N ALA A 285 -8.63 -62.33 33.02
CA ALA A 285 -7.59 -63.38 33.07
C ALA A 285 -6.21 -62.79 32.73
N THR A 286 -5.18 -63.28 33.43
CA THR A 286 -3.76 -62.86 33.36
C THR A 286 -2.89 -63.88 32.61
N VAL A 287 -1.72 -63.45 32.13
CA VAL A 287 -0.36 -64.00 32.39
C VAL A 287 0.64 -63.52 31.31
N ALA A 288 1.92 -63.42 31.68
CA ALA A 288 2.95 -62.64 31.01
C ALA A 288 3.80 -63.38 29.96
N SER A 289 4.43 -62.61 29.06
CA SER A 289 5.81 -62.84 28.60
C SER A 289 6.45 -61.51 28.14
N THR A 290 7.78 -61.39 28.29
CA THR A 290 8.63 -60.26 27.90
C THR A 290 9.65 -60.73 26.84
N PRO A 291 10.51 -59.87 26.27
CA PRO A 291 10.22 -58.60 25.58
C PRO A 291 10.81 -58.59 24.14
N SER A 292 10.27 -57.80 23.20
CA SER A 292 10.98 -57.50 21.95
C SER A 292 10.75 -56.08 21.39
N THR A 293 11.86 -55.34 21.36
CA THR A 293 12.30 -54.31 20.41
C THR A 293 11.30 -53.62 19.45
N ASN A 294 11.27 -52.29 19.56
CA ASN A 294 10.88 -51.27 18.57
C ASN A 294 10.68 -51.71 17.10
N SER A 295 9.57 -51.29 16.50
CA SER A 295 9.61 -50.59 15.21
C SER A 295 8.62 -49.42 15.18
N THR A 296 9.14 -48.20 15.11
CA THR A 296 8.36 -47.00 14.78
C THR A 296 8.05 -47.01 13.30
N SER A 297 6.80 -47.27 12.92
CA SER A 297 6.35 -47.11 11.54
C SER A 297 6.31 -45.63 11.17
N SER A 298 7.21 -45.24 10.25
CA SER A 298 7.20 -43.91 9.64
C SER A 298 5.87 -43.67 8.91
N PRO A 299 5.37 -42.41 8.84
CA PRO A 299 4.20 -42.07 8.04
C PRO A 299 4.40 -42.50 6.59
N SER A 300 3.34 -42.99 5.97
CA SER A 300 3.40 -43.50 4.61
C SER A 300 3.88 -42.43 3.60
N GLY A 301 4.54 -42.87 2.52
CA GLY A 301 5.03 -41.93 1.49
C GLY A 301 3.92 -41.06 0.88
N TRP A 302 2.68 -41.58 0.82
CA TRP A 302 1.52 -40.81 0.36
C TRP A 302 1.04 -39.77 1.39
N GLU A 303 1.21 -40.00 2.69
CA GLU A 303 0.96 -38.98 3.73
C GLU A 303 2.00 -37.87 3.71
N GLN A 304 3.27 -38.23 3.52
CA GLN A 304 4.36 -37.25 3.39
C GLN A 304 4.17 -36.40 2.12
N GLN A 305 3.89 -37.02 0.98
CA GLN A 305 3.55 -36.30 -0.25
C GLN A 305 2.32 -35.41 -0.10
N ARG A 306 1.23 -35.89 0.55
CA ARG A 306 0.02 -35.07 0.74
C ARG A 306 0.27 -33.87 1.67
N ARG A 307 1.15 -33.99 2.67
CA ARG A 307 1.61 -32.87 3.51
C ARG A 307 2.52 -31.91 2.74
N GLN A 308 3.41 -32.41 1.88
CA GLN A 308 4.26 -31.57 1.01
C GLN A 308 3.43 -30.82 -0.04
N HIS A 309 2.48 -31.47 -0.74
CA HIS A 309 1.60 -30.80 -1.70
C HIS A 309 0.67 -29.76 -1.07
N ALA A 310 0.32 -29.90 0.22
CA ALA A 310 -0.48 -28.92 0.94
C ALA A 310 0.28 -27.62 1.30
N SER A 311 1.61 -27.58 1.19
CA SER A 311 2.41 -26.37 1.50
C SER A 311 2.58 -25.43 0.30
N TYR A 312 2.43 -25.92 -0.94
CA TYR A 312 2.70 -25.20 -2.20
C TYR A 312 1.79 -23.99 -2.52
N GLY A 313 0.99 -23.51 -1.55
CA GLY A 313 0.12 -22.34 -1.70
C GLY A 313 -0.03 -21.50 -0.43
N LYS A 314 0.85 -21.69 0.56
CA LYS A 314 0.84 -20.99 1.85
C LYS A 314 2.21 -20.41 2.17
N MET A 315 2.22 -19.37 3.01
CA MET A 315 3.40 -18.74 3.56
C MET A 315 3.17 -18.40 5.05
N SER A 316 4.27 -18.17 5.77
CA SER A 316 4.20 -17.68 7.14
C SER A 316 4.12 -16.15 7.19
N GLY A 317 3.50 -15.60 8.22
CA GLY A 317 3.53 -14.17 8.49
C GLY A 317 2.83 -13.76 9.76
N TRP A 318 2.99 -12.49 10.09
CA TRP A 318 2.34 -11.83 11.21
C TRP A 318 1.16 -11.00 10.70
N GLN A 319 -0.03 -11.31 11.19
CA GLN A 319 -1.27 -10.67 10.77
C GLN A 319 -2.12 -10.27 11.97
N ILE A 320 -2.94 -9.24 11.78
CA ILE A 320 -3.98 -8.83 12.74
C ILE A 320 -5.37 -9.26 12.26
N HIS A 321 -6.26 -9.57 13.20
CA HIS A 321 -7.63 -10.02 12.93
C HIS A 321 -8.71 -9.03 13.41
N ALA A 322 -8.36 -8.11 14.30
CA ALA A 322 -9.11 -6.90 14.62
C ALA A 322 -8.16 -5.69 14.81
N TYR A 323 -8.75 -4.52 15.07
CA TYR A 323 -8.00 -3.37 15.58
C TYR A 323 -7.97 -3.42 17.10
N GLY A 324 -6.82 -3.08 17.69
CA GLY A 324 -6.60 -3.19 19.12
C GLY A 324 -5.22 -2.69 19.53
N VAL A 325 -4.65 -3.32 20.55
CA VAL A 325 -3.24 -3.08 20.96
C VAL A 325 -2.33 -4.15 20.33
N PRO A 326 -1.06 -3.81 19.99
CA PRO A 326 -0.15 -4.75 19.33
C PRO A 326 -0.01 -6.11 20.02
N GLN A 327 -0.04 -6.14 21.35
CA GLN A 327 0.12 -7.34 22.17
C GLN A 327 -1.02 -8.37 22.04
N GLU A 328 -2.23 -7.92 21.72
CA GLU A 328 -3.42 -8.77 21.65
C GLU A 328 -3.73 -9.20 20.22
N GLU A 329 -3.41 -8.35 19.24
CA GLU A 329 -3.81 -8.52 17.84
C GLU A 329 -2.74 -9.12 16.91
N ILE A 330 -1.44 -8.91 17.17
CA ILE A 330 -0.38 -9.42 16.30
C ILE A 330 -0.23 -10.93 16.50
N GLN A 331 -0.68 -11.71 15.51
CA GLN A 331 -0.71 -13.17 15.58
C GLN A 331 0.09 -13.78 14.43
N PHE A 332 0.93 -14.76 14.76
CA PHE A 332 1.64 -15.56 13.76
C PHE A 332 0.69 -16.53 13.08
N SER A 333 0.82 -16.69 11.77
CA SER A 333 0.14 -17.72 10.99
C SER A 333 1.10 -18.33 9.98
N ASP A 334 1.16 -19.66 9.95
CA ASP A 334 1.79 -20.49 8.91
C ASP A 334 0.83 -20.78 7.73
N GLY A 335 -0.41 -20.28 7.82
CA GLY A 335 -1.52 -20.58 6.93
C GLY A 335 -1.87 -19.47 5.94
N ILE A 336 -1.10 -18.39 5.87
CA ILE A 336 -1.40 -17.23 5.02
C ILE A 336 -1.32 -17.67 3.57
N LYS A 337 -2.34 -17.36 2.76
CA LYS A 337 -2.34 -17.72 1.34
C LYS A 337 -1.18 -17.01 0.62
N MET A 338 -0.40 -17.78 -0.14
CA MET A 338 0.69 -17.24 -0.98
C MET A 338 0.14 -16.13 -1.90
N PRO A 339 0.74 -14.92 -1.90
CA PRO A 339 0.27 -13.84 -2.74
C PRO A 339 0.66 -14.11 -4.20
N ILE A 340 -0.28 -13.85 -5.11
CA ILE A 340 -0.11 -14.04 -6.55
C ILE A 340 0.06 -12.69 -7.24
N LEU A 341 0.86 -12.64 -8.31
CA LEU A 341 0.96 -11.48 -9.18
C LEU A 341 -0.40 -11.22 -9.85
N LYS A 342 -0.83 -9.96 -9.84
CA LYS A 342 -2.09 -9.47 -10.43
C LYS A 342 -1.88 -8.53 -11.62
N SER A 343 -0.64 -8.13 -11.88
CA SER A 343 -0.24 -7.23 -12.95
C SER A 343 1.10 -7.68 -13.55
N PRO A 344 1.36 -7.49 -14.86
CA PRO A 344 2.66 -7.71 -15.47
C PRO A 344 3.77 -6.83 -14.88
N THR A 345 3.44 -5.75 -14.16
CA THR A 345 4.39 -4.85 -13.49
C THR A 345 4.72 -5.23 -12.04
N GLN A 346 4.18 -6.34 -11.53
CA GLN A 346 4.39 -6.78 -10.14
C GLN A 346 5.55 -7.78 -10.00
N LEU A 347 6.17 -7.77 -8.83
CA LEU A 347 7.18 -8.72 -8.40
C LEU A 347 6.77 -9.37 -7.08
N LEU A 348 7.07 -10.65 -6.95
CA LEU A 348 6.99 -11.43 -5.72
C LEU A 348 8.39 -11.48 -5.13
N VAL A 349 8.54 -10.96 -3.92
CA VAL A 349 9.83 -10.87 -3.23
C VAL A 349 9.78 -11.75 -1.99
N ARG A 350 10.80 -12.61 -1.83
CA ARG A 350 11.08 -13.34 -0.58
C ARG A 350 11.73 -12.39 0.42
N VAL A 351 11.04 -12.08 1.51
CA VAL A 351 11.49 -11.10 2.50
C VAL A 351 12.60 -11.69 3.38
N LYS A 352 13.72 -10.97 3.49
CA LYS A 352 14.88 -11.34 4.32
C LYS A 352 15.00 -10.46 5.57
N ALA A 353 14.67 -9.17 5.44
CA ALA A 353 14.58 -8.23 6.55
C ALA A 353 13.46 -7.22 6.27
N ALA A 354 12.80 -6.74 7.32
CA ALA A 354 11.80 -5.69 7.25
C ALA A 354 11.92 -4.79 8.50
N SER A 355 11.42 -3.56 8.43
CA SER A 355 11.39 -2.67 9.61
C SER A 355 9.97 -2.51 10.16
N VAL A 356 9.87 -2.07 11.41
CA VAL A 356 8.60 -1.66 12.03
C VAL A 356 8.57 -0.14 12.10
N ASN A 357 7.52 0.46 11.55
CA ASN A 357 7.35 1.91 11.49
C ASN A 357 6.21 2.36 12.43
N PRO A 358 6.20 3.62 12.91
CA PRO A 358 5.09 4.15 13.71
C PRO A 358 3.71 4.05 13.04
N ILE A 359 3.67 4.05 11.70
CA ILE A 359 2.43 3.84 10.93
C ILE A 359 1.87 2.42 11.11
N ASP A 360 2.72 1.39 11.27
CA ASP A 360 2.27 0.02 11.46
C ASP A 360 1.55 -0.11 12.81
N VAL A 361 2.12 0.47 13.88
CA VAL A 361 1.47 0.58 15.20
C VAL A 361 0.19 1.41 15.13
N ALA A 362 0.18 2.53 14.40
CA ALA A 362 -1.02 3.36 14.26
C ALA A 362 -2.16 2.60 13.54
N MET A 363 -1.84 1.84 12.50
CA MET A 363 -2.81 1.03 11.75
C MET A 363 -3.44 -0.08 12.60
N ILE A 364 -2.68 -0.73 13.51
CA ILE A 364 -3.25 -1.68 14.48
C ILE A 364 -4.31 -1.01 15.37
N ASN A 365 -4.08 0.24 15.76
CA ASN A 365 -5.03 1.05 16.53
C ASN A 365 -6.20 1.62 15.68
N GLY A 366 -6.34 1.21 14.40
CA GLY A 366 -7.42 1.65 13.50
C GLY A 366 -7.18 2.99 12.80
N TYR A 367 -5.97 3.56 12.84
CA TYR A 367 -5.67 4.82 12.14
C TYR A 367 -5.76 4.66 10.61
N GLY A 368 -6.54 5.53 9.98
CA GLY A 368 -6.81 5.52 8.55
C GLY A 368 -7.81 4.46 8.09
N ALA A 369 -8.38 3.67 9.01
CA ALA A 369 -9.22 2.53 8.70
C ALA A 369 -10.35 2.87 7.73
N SER A 370 -11.02 4.01 7.87
CA SER A 370 -12.17 4.37 7.03
C SER A 370 -11.78 4.56 5.56
N VAL A 371 -10.63 5.19 5.31
CA VAL A 371 -10.12 5.43 3.96
C VAL A 371 -9.43 4.18 3.39
N LEU A 372 -8.64 3.49 4.22
CA LEU A 372 -7.88 2.32 3.79
C LEU A 372 -8.81 1.11 3.51
N ASN A 373 -9.86 0.87 4.31
CA ASN A 373 -10.87 -0.14 3.99
C ASN A 373 -11.59 0.19 2.68
N ALA A 374 -11.93 1.46 2.41
CA ALA A 374 -12.55 1.85 1.14
C ALA A 374 -11.64 1.59 -0.08
N MET A 375 -10.31 1.67 0.09
CA MET A 375 -9.32 1.31 -0.94
C MET A 375 -9.10 -0.20 -1.07
N ARG A 376 -9.19 -0.95 0.04
CA ARG A 376 -8.95 -2.41 0.11
C ARG A 376 -10.17 -3.24 -0.30
N CYS A 377 -11.36 -2.82 0.13
CA CYS A 377 -12.58 -3.61 0.14
C CYS A 377 -13.66 -2.96 -0.73
N LYS A 378 -13.72 -3.36 -2.00
CA LYS A 378 -14.69 -2.82 -2.99
C LYS A 378 -16.16 -2.97 -2.58
N ASP A 379 -16.47 -3.95 -1.72
CA ASP A 379 -17.84 -4.26 -1.26
C ASP A 379 -18.18 -3.64 0.12
N GLY A 380 -17.37 -2.73 0.64
CA GLY A 380 -17.56 -2.14 1.98
C GLY A 380 -17.26 -3.11 3.14
N GLY A 381 -16.48 -4.16 2.87
CA GLY A 381 -15.99 -5.10 3.86
C GLY A 381 -14.87 -4.53 4.76
N ILE A 382 -14.36 -5.39 5.64
CA ILE A 382 -13.25 -5.07 6.56
C ILE A 382 -12.01 -5.86 6.12
N GLU A 383 -10.85 -5.23 6.16
CA GLU A 383 -9.53 -5.66 5.66
C GLU A 383 -8.88 -6.91 6.27
N PHE A 384 -9.50 -7.57 7.25
CA PHE A 384 -8.86 -8.67 7.99
C PHE A 384 -8.94 -10.03 7.26
N PRO A 385 -7.91 -10.89 7.37
CA PRO A 385 -6.65 -10.66 8.09
C PRO A 385 -5.68 -9.73 7.35
N LEU A 386 -5.05 -8.82 8.11
CA LEU A 386 -4.15 -7.79 7.57
C LEU A 386 -2.70 -8.06 7.98
N VAL A 387 -1.80 -8.18 6.99
CA VAL A 387 -0.35 -8.23 7.17
C VAL A 387 0.22 -6.81 7.13
N LEU A 388 1.10 -6.49 8.07
CA LEU A 388 1.69 -5.16 8.26
C LEU A 388 3.15 -5.10 7.77
N GLY A 389 3.83 -3.98 7.98
CA GLY A 389 5.20 -3.73 7.51
C GLY A 389 5.23 -3.02 6.15
N ARG A 390 5.97 -1.91 6.08
CA ARG A 390 5.95 -0.97 4.93
C ARG A 390 7.27 -0.86 4.16
N ASP A 391 8.37 -1.42 4.64
CA ASP A 391 9.65 -1.50 3.94
C ASP A 391 10.41 -2.81 4.23
N PHE A 392 11.08 -3.32 3.20
CA PHE A 392 11.75 -4.61 3.20
C PHE A 392 13.06 -4.58 2.41
N CYS A 393 13.90 -5.56 2.71
CA CYS A 393 14.96 -6.06 1.83
C CYS A 393 14.72 -7.57 1.60
N GLY A 394 14.87 -8.00 0.36
CA GLY A 394 14.56 -9.37 -0.04
C GLY A 394 15.17 -9.74 -1.38
N GLU A 395 14.60 -10.77 -1.99
CA GLU A 395 15.10 -11.41 -3.21
C GLU A 395 13.92 -11.70 -4.13
N ILE A 396 14.00 -11.33 -5.41
CA ILE A 396 12.92 -11.59 -6.37
C ILE A 396 12.81 -13.10 -6.59
N VAL A 397 11.62 -13.67 -6.37
CA VAL A 397 11.34 -15.10 -6.65
C VAL A 397 10.36 -15.31 -7.81
N GLN A 398 9.63 -14.26 -8.20
CA GLN A 398 8.79 -14.24 -9.40
C GLN A 398 8.64 -12.80 -9.86
N LYS A 399 8.59 -12.56 -11.17
CA LYS A 399 8.30 -11.25 -11.77
C LYS A 399 7.19 -11.39 -12.81
N GLY A 400 6.43 -10.31 -13.02
CA GLY A 400 5.47 -10.22 -14.11
C GLY A 400 6.16 -10.04 -15.46
N LEU A 401 5.46 -10.42 -16.54
CA LEU A 401 6.01 -10.42 -17.91
C LEU A 401 6.36 -9.02 -18.44
N GLY A 402 5.86 -7.94 -17.82
CA GLY A 402 6.16 -6.56 -18.18
C GLY A 402 7.47 -6.02 -17.57
N ILE A 403 8.31 -6.89 -17.00
CA ILE A 403 9.56 -6.50 -16.33
C ILE A 403 10.75 -7.14 -17.05
N SER A 404 11.49 -6.29 -17.76
CA SER A 404 12.67 -6.72 -18.52
C SER A 404 13.74 -7.34 -17.62
N SER A 405 14.26 -8.50 -18.05
CA SER A 405 15.45 -9.17 -17.48
C SER A 405 16.70 -8.29 -17.42
N ARG A 406 16.77 -7.23 -18.23
CA ARG A 406 17.87 -6.27 -18.20
C ARG A 406 17.79 -5.29 -17.02
N GLU A 407 16.61 -5.09 -16.45
CA GLU A 407 16.38 -4.24 -15.27
C GLU A 407 16.38 -5.04 -13.97
N LEU A 408 15.56 -6.10 -13.91
CA LEU A 408 15.32 -6.93 -12.73
C LEU A 408 15.08 -8.38 -13.14
N GLU A 409 15.74 -9.30 -12.44
CA GLU A 409 15.65 -10.74 -12.67
C GLU A 409 15.35 -11.52 -11.39
N VAL A 410 14.81 -12.74 -11.55
CA VAL A 410 14.67 -13.68 -10.43
C VAL A 410 16.04 -13.97 -9.83
N GLY A 411 16.14 -13.91 -8.50
CA GLY A 411 17.39 -13.99 -7.75
C GLY A 411 18.05 -12.65 -7.42
N ASP A 412 17.65 -11.53 -8.03
CA ASP A 412 18.18 -10.21 -7.67
C ASP A 412 17.84 -9.84 -6.21
N GLU A 413 18.84 -9.35 -5.48
CA GLU A 413 18.62 -8.73 -4.18
C GLU A 413 18.02 -7.33 -4.35
N VAL A 414 16.87 -7.11 -3.72
CA VAL A 414 16.09 -5.88 -3.84
C VAL A 414 15.77 -5.27 -2.48
N TRP A 415 15.58 -3.96 -2.49
CA TRP A 415 14.99 -3.20 -1.39
C TRP A 415 13.76 -2.44 -1.90
N GLY A 416 12.71 -2.38 -1.10
CA GLY A 416 11.44 -1.81 -1.54
C GLY A 416 10.52 -1.34 -0.42
N VAL A 417 9.45 -0.67 -0.83
CA VAL A 417 8.37 -0.18 0.03
C VAL A 417 7.02 -0.77 -0.37
N VAL A 418 6.10 -0.83 0.59
CA VAL A 418 4.73 -1.31 0.37
C VAL A 418 3.75 -0.16 0.62
N PRO A 419 2.99 0.29 -0.39
CA PRO A 419 1.91 1.26 -0.21
C PRO A 419 0.96 0.86 0.93
N VAL A 420 0.59 1.81 1.79
CA VAL A 420 -0.15 1.55 3.04
C VAL A 420 -1.48 0.79 2.84
N HIS A 421 -2.13 0.92 1.69
CA HIS A 421 -3.38 0.23 1.38
C HIS A 421 -3.21 -1.24 0.99
N LEU A 422 -1.98 -1.74 0.75
CA LEU A 422 -1.71 -3.14 0.38
C LEU A 422 -1.27 -3.99 1.58
N GLN A 423 -1.42 -5.32 1.45
CA GLN A 423 -0.84 -6.30 2.38
C GLN A 423 0.67 -6.10 2.49
N GLY A 424 1.18 -6.11 3.71
CA GLY A 424 2.56 -5.73 4.04
C GLY A 424 3.61 -6.82 3.89
N CYS A 425 4.80 -6.52 4.37
CA CYS A 425 6.01 -7.34 4.26
C CYS A 425 6.46 -8.01 5.57
N HIS A 426 5.65 -8.02 6.63
CA HIS A 426 5.87 -8.86 7.82
C HIS A 426 5.37 -10.30 7.59
N ALA A 427 5.74 -10.86 6.45
CA ALA A 427 5.45 -12.21 5.98
C ALA A 427 6.65 -12.73 5.17
N ASP A 428 6.71 -14.04 4.89
CA ASP A 428 7.83 -14.64 4.15
C ASP A 428 7.94 -14.09 2.72
N TYR A 429 6.82 -13.68 2.13
CA TYR A 429 6.74 -13.11 0.78
C TYR A 429 5.83 -11.88 0.72
N VAL A 430 6.16 -10.95 -0.16
CA VAL A 430 5.35 -9.76 -0.47
C VAL A 430 5.26 -9.55 -1.97
N VAL A 431 4.11 -9.05 -2.45
CA VAL A 431 3.93 -8.61 -3.84
C VAL A 431 3.92 -7.09 -3.89
N VAL A 432 4.77 -6.52 -4.76
CA VAL A 432 4.83 -5.06 -4.99
C VAL A 432 4.96 -4.73 -6.47
N GLU A 433 4.60 -3.50 -6.82
CA GLU A 433 4.81 -2.94 -8.17
C GLU A 433 6.27 -2.56 -8.42
N LYS A 434 6.73 -2.65 -9.67
CA LYS A 434 8.11 -2.30 -10.09
C LYS A 434 8.55 -0.89 -9.68
N TYR A 435 7.63 0.09 -9.58
CA TYR A 435 7.97 1.45 -9.14
C TYR A 435 8.26 1.56 -7.63
N CYS A 436 7.97 0.52 -6.84
CA CYS A 436 8.15 0.49 -5.39
C CYS A 436 9.47 -0.17 -4.92
N LEU A 437 10.26 -0.76 -5.82
CA LEU A 437 11.53 -1.42 -5.47
C LEU A 437 12.64 -1.15 -6.50
N PHE A 438 13.88 -1.27 -6.03
CA PHE A 438 15.11 -1.17 -6.82
C PHE A 438 16.05 -2.32 -6.41
N LYS A 439 17.15 -2.54 -7.14
CA LYS A 439 18.23 -3.42 -6.66
C LYS A 439 18.83 -2.86 -5.36
N LYS A 440 19.17 -3.73 -4.41
CA LYS A 440 19.76 -3.35 -3.12
C LYS A 440 21.17 -2.74 -3.35
N PRO A 441 21.52 -1.58 -2.77
CA PRO A 441 22.89 -1.08 -2.76
C PRO A 441 23.85 -2.15 -2.22
N SER A 442 24.89 -2.50 -2.96
CA SER A 442 25.79 -3.61 -2.61
C SER A 442 26.50 -3.39 -1.27
N ASN A 443 26.81 -2.13 -0.95
CA ASN A 443 27.50 -1.70 0.27
C ASN A 443 26.64 -1.68 1.55
N LEU A 444 25.34 -1.98 1.48
CA LEU A 444 24.46 -2.06 2.66
C LEU A 444 24.16 -3.51 3.05
N SER A 445 24.04 -3.79 4.35
CA SER A 445 23.45 -5.06 4.79
C SER A 445 21.95 -5.12 4.47
N LYS A 446 21.37 -6.32 4.48
CA LYS A 446 19.92 -6.51 4.26
C LYS A 446 19.08 -5.81 5.34
N ILE A 447 19.60 -5.77 6.57
CA ILE A 447 18.96 -5.08 7.71
C ILE A 447 18.97 -3.57 7.44
N ASP A 448 20.12 -3.01 7.09
CA ASP A 448 20.29 -1.58 6.80
C ASP A 448 19.41 -1.13 5.64
N ALA A 449 19.42 -1.87 4.52
CA ALA A 449 18.56 -1.58 3.39
C ALA A 449 17.06 -1.59 3.77
N SER A 450 16.62 -2.55 4.59
CA SER A 450 15.23 -2.61 5.07
C SER A 450 14.84 -1.46 6.00
N ALA A 451 15.80 -0.71 6.55
CA ALA A 451 15.58 0.37 7.50
C ALA A 451 15.55 1.78 6.86
N ILE A 452 15.83 1.93 5.57
CA ILE A 452 15.93 3.24 4.91
C ILE A 452 14.61 3.69 4.27
N LEU A 453 14.05 2.88 3.36
CA LEU A 453 13.19 3.43 2.30
C LEU A 453 11.89 4.09 2.79
N TYR A 454 11.14 3.52 3.73
CA TYR A 454 9.86 4.13 4.13
C TYR A 454 10.08 5.50 4.83
N ALA A 455 11.04 5.56 5.74
CA ALA A 455 11.38 6.78 6.46
C ALA A 455 12.12 7.80 5.57
N GLY A 456 13.01 7.34 4.71
CA GLY A 456 13.74 8.17 3.74
C GLY A 456 12.82 8.78 2.68
N LEU A 457 11.85 8.02 2.14
CA LEU A 457 10.85 8.56 1.22
C LEU A 457 9.88 9.53 1.91
N THR A 458 9.60 9.33 3.20
CA THR A 458 8.83 10.28 4.01
C THR A 458 9.60 11.61 4.14
N ALA A 459 10.88 11.57 4.53
CA ALA A 459 11.75 12.74 4.58
C ALA A 459 11.88 13.43 3.21
N TRP A 460 12.17 12.66 2.15
CA TRP A 460 12.33 13.14 0.78
C TRP A 460 11.06 13.81 0.25
N SER A 461 9.89 13.21 0.45
CA SER A 461 8.61 13.82 0.10
C SER A 461 8.39 15.15 0.84
N GLY A 462 8.63 15.17 2.15
CA GLY A 462 8.53 16.39 2.97
C GLY A 462 9.43 17.52 2.45
N LEU A 463 10.69 17.23 2.16
CA LEU A 463 11.68 18.22 1.71
C LEU A 463 11.46 18.68 0.27
N TYR A 464 11.30 17.75 -0.67
CA TYR A 464 11.34 18.04 -2.11
C TYR A 464 9.95 18.19 -2.75
N ILE A 465 8.98 17.35 -2.38
CA ILE A 465 7.61 17.45 -2.92
C ILE A 465 6.83 18.55 -2.20
N THR A 466 6.77 18.51 -0.87
CA THR A 466 6.01 19.48 -0.06
C THR A 466 6.77 20.79 0.16
N GLY A 467 8.07 20.70 0.44
CA GLY A 467 8.94 21.85 0.76
C GLY A 467 9.58 22.56 -0.43
N HIS A 468 9.62 21.92 -1.60
CA HIS A 468 10.27 22.45 -2.82
C HIS A 468 11.75 22.86 -2.62
N LEU A 469 12.50 22.09 -1.82
CA LEU A 469 13.93 22.30 -1.62
C LEU A 469 14.69 22.18 -2.97
N GLY A 470 15.16 23.31 -3.49
CA GLY A 470 15.90 23.38 -4.77
C GLY A 470 15.08 23.72 -6.02
N ASP A 471 14.00 24.49 -5.88
CA ASP A 471 13.17 25.01 -6.99
C ASP A 471 12.55 23.91 -7.88
N LEU A 472 12.04 24.27 -9.07
CA LEU A 472 11.18 23.45 -9.94
C LEU A 472 11.80 22.11 -10.39
N LEU A 473 13.10 21.92 -10.19
CA LEU A 473 13.89 20.74 -10.55
C LEU A 473 14.53 20.06 -9.32
N GLY A 474 14.42 20.61 -8.11
CA GLY A 474 15.15 20.13 -6.92
C GLY A 474 14.89 18.66 -6.58
N ALA A 475 13.66 18.18 -6.79
CA ALA A 475 13.27 16.79 -6.57
C ALA A 475 13.88 15.78 -7.57
N ILE A 476 14.39 16.25 -8.72
CA ILE A 476 14.93 15.41 -9.81
C ILE A 476 16.41 15.72 -10.14
N SER A 477 16.98 16.78 -9.57
CA SER A 477 18.40 17.09 -9.69
C SER A 477 19.24 16.09 -8.87
N PRO A 478 20.38 15.59 -9.40
CA PRO A 478 21.36 14.83 -8.61
C PRO A 478 22.24 15.72 -7.71
N VAL A 479 22.01 17.04 -7.71
CA VAL A 479 22.72 18.07 -6.95
C VAL A 479 21.66 18.99 -6.31
N GLY A 480 20.88 18.46 -5.37
CA GLY A 480 19.67 19.11 -4.85
C GLY A 480 19.92 20.56 -4.40
N GLY A 481 19.14 21.51 -4.92
CA GLY A 481 19.40 22.95 -4.82
C GLY A 481 19.17 23.58 -3.44
N GLY A 482 19.44 22.87 -2.35
CA GLY A 482 19.29 23.33 -0.96
C GLY A 482 20.47 24.13 -0.40
N ALA A 483 21.59 24.23 -1.13
CA ALA A 483 22.80 24.89 -0.65
C ALA A 483 22.53 26.32 -0.12
N GLY A 484 22.98 26.60 1.11
CA GLY A 484 22.78 27.90 1.77
C GLY A 484 21.38 28.15 2.35
N LYS A 485 20.45 27.19 2.26
CA LYS A 485 19.17 27.22 2.98
C LYS A 485 19.35 26.86 4.44
N LYS A 486 18.47 27.36 5.32
CA LYS A 486 18.41 26.99 6.75
C LYS A 486 17.22 26.08 7.00
N VAL A 487 17.47 24.88 7.54
CA VAL A 487 16.41 23.90 7.83
C VAL A 487 16.48 23.42 9.27
N LEU A 488 15.35 23.50 9.97
CA LEU A 488 15.18 22.99 11.33
C LEU A 488 14.47 21.64 11.31
N VAL A 489 15.14 20.58 11.77
CA VAL A 489 14.57 19.22 11.88
C VAL A 489 14.16 18.97 13.34
N LEU A 490 12.86 18.87 13.60
CA LEU A 490 12.34 18.52 14.92
C LEU A 490 12.32 17.00 15.08
N GLY A 491 12.89 16.46 16.15
CA GLY A 491 12.95 15.01 16.36
C GLY A 491 14.01 14.32 15.51
N ALA A 492 15.16 14.96 15.33
CA ALA A 492 16.26 14.51 14.46
C ALA A 492 16.84 13.13 14.80
N ALA A 493 16.60 12.62 16.01
CA ALA A 493 17.06 11.30 16.45
C ALA A 493 16.15 10.12 16.03
N GLY A 494 14.95 10.38 15.49
CA GLY A 494 14.05 9.33 15.00
C GLY A 494 14.37 8.89 13.56
N GLY A 495 13.83 7.75 13.11
CA GLY A 495 14.14 7.18 11.79
C GLY A 495 13.90 8.10 10.58
N VAL A 496 12.90 8.99 10.62
CA VAL A 496 12.72 10.02 9.55
C VAL A 496 13.73 11.16 9.72
N GLY A 497 13.97 11.59 10.97
CA GLY A 497 14.85 12.72 11.28
C GLY A 497 16.32 12.45 10.96
N THR A 498 16.83 11.26 11.27
CA THR A 498 18.24 10.89 11.02
C THR A 498 18.55 10.81 9.53
N LEU A 499 17.61 10.32 8.71
CA LEU A 499 17.73 10.31 7.26
C LEU A 499 17.57 11.72 6.67
N ALA A 500 16.60 12.51 7.16
CA ALA A 500 16.41 13.90 6.73
C ALA A 500 17.67 14.75 6.97
N VAL A 501 18.28 14.66 8.15
CA VAL A 501 19.55 15.35 8.48
C VAL A 501 20.64 15.01 7.47
N GLN A 502 20.89 13.72 7.21
CA GLN A 502 21.94 13.28 6.28
C GLN A 502 21.69 13.77 4.85
N MET A 503 20.44 13.72 4.37
CA MET A 503 20.06 14.23 3.06
C MET A 503 20.31 15.74 2.95
N LEU A 504 19.92 16.52 3.96
CA LEU A 504 20.12 17.97 3.98
C LEU A 504 21.61 18.35 3.99
N LEU A 505 22.41 17.66 4.81
CA LEU A 505 23.86 17.88 4.87
C LEU A 505 24.56 17.47 3.56
N ALA A 506 24.09 16.41 2.89
CA ALA A 506 24.62 15.98 1.59
C ALA A 506 24.48 17.05 0.49
N GLU A 507 23.50 17.96 0.60
CA GLU A 507 23.21 19.08 -0.30
C GLU A 507 23.75 20.44 0.20
N GLY A 508 24.53 20.47 1.28
CA GLY A 508 25.10 21.72 1.81
C GLY A 508 24.08 22.67 2.45
N VAL A 509 22.97 22.14 2.98
CA VAL A 509 22.00 22.88 3.79
C VAL A 509 22.57 23.17 5.17
N GLU A 510 22.27 24.35 5.72
CA GLU A 510 22.55 24.68 7.12
C GLU A 510 21.49 24.03 8.03
N VAL A 511 21.82 22.85 8.57
CA VAL A 511 20.89 22.05 9.39
C VAL A 511 20.97 22.42 10.87
N PHE A 512 19.79 22.60 11.46
CA PHE A 512 19.55 22.75 12.89
C PHE A 512 18.66 21.58 13.33
N ALA A 513 18.91 20.99 14.50
CA ALA A 513 18.19 19.82 14.98
C ALA A 513 17.66 20.01 16.40
N THR A 514 16.51 19.40 16.70
CA THR A 514 16.08 19.14 18.08
C THR A 514 16.01 17.65 18.37
N CYS A 515 16.48 17.23 19.54
CA CYS A 515 16.39 15.87 20.04
C CYS A 515 16.43 15.85 21.59
N SER A 516 16.36 14.67 22.20
CA SER A 516 16.54 14.51 23.65
C SER A 516 18.03 14.59 24.02
N PRO A 517 18.38 14.87 25.29
CA PRO A 517 19.77 15.06 25.72
C PRO A 517 20.69 13.88 25.37
N ASP A 518 20.20 12.66 25.59
CA ASP A 518 20.92 11.40 25.35
C ASP A 518 21.16 11.11 23.86
N ALA A 519 20.41 11.75 22.96
CA ALA A 519 20.59 11.64 21.53
C ALA A 519 21.47 12.75 20.93
N MET A 520 21.84 13.78 21.71
CA MET A 520 22.52 14.96 21.16
C MET A 520 23.87 14.63 20.53
N GLN A 521 24.68 13.79 21.20
CA GLN A 521 26.00 13.39 20.68
C GLN A 521 25.85 12.65 19.34
N MET A 522 24.89 11.73 19.24
CA MET A 522 24.60 10.98 18.03
C MET A 522 24.18 11.88 16.87
N VAL A 523 23.27 12.84 17.11
CA VAL A 523 22.82 13.80 16.08
C VAL A 523 23.93 14.80 15.71
N ASN A 524 24.76 15.21 16.67
CA ASN A 524 25.90 16.11 16.42
C ASN A 524 26.95 15.42 15.53
N ASN A 525 27.21 14.13 15.77
CA ASN A 525 28.13 13.32 14.97
C ASN A 525 27.68 13.15 13.50
N LEU A 526 26.41 13.41 13.16
CA LEU A 526 25.96 13.45 11.75
C LEU A 526 26.48 14.69 11.00
N GLY A 527 27.02 15.70 11.69
CA GLY A 527 27.50 16.97 11.10
C GLY A 527 26.51 18.13 11.14
N VAL A 528 25.49 18.06 12.02
CA VAL A 528 24.52 19.15 12.20
C VAL A 528 25.20 20.38 12.81
N LYS A 529 24.85 21.58 12.36
CA LYS A 529 25.49 22.82 12.83
C LYS A 529 25.14 23.16 14.28
N TYR A 530 23.90 22.91 14.68
CA TYR A 530 23.43 23.06 16.06
C TYR A 530 22.43 21.96 16.43
N VAL A 531 22.65 21.31 17.57
CA VAL A 531 21.73 20.37 18.18
C VAL A 531 21.20 20.98 19.48
N LEU A 532 19.88 20.99 19.64
CA LEU A 532 19.19 21.63 20.74
C LEU A 532 18.36 20.59 21.49
N ASP A 533 18.53 20.55 22.81
CA ASP A 533 17.67 19.75 23.68
C ASP A 533 16.25 20.33 23.68
N TYR A 534 15.24 19.54 23.29
CA TYR A 534 13.85 20.01 23.36
C TYR A 534 13.28 20.04 24.80
N THR A 535 13.97 19.43 25.78
CA THR A 535 13.53 19.40 27.18
C THR A 535 13.95 20.64 27.97
N ASP A 536 14.96 21.37 27.49
CA ASP A 536 15.33 22.70 27.98
C ASP A 536 14.20 23.72 27.66
N PRO A 537 13.60 24.38 28.67
CA PRO A 537 12.62 25.44 28.44
C PRO A 537 13.16 26.60 27.59
N ALA A 538 14.47 26.86 27.61
CA ALA A 538 15.10 27.91 26.82
C ALA A 538 15.28 27.52 25.33
N HIS A 539 15.11 26.25 24.94
CA HIS A 539 15.31 25.83 23.55
C HIS A 539 14.43 26.62 22.58
N VAL A 540 13.21 26.98 22.97
CA VAL A 540 12.26 27.70 22.11
C VAL A 540 12.81 29.09 21.74
N GLN A 541 13.41 29.79 22.70
CA GLN A 541 14.06 31.09 22.50
C GLN A 541 15.41 30.94 21.80
N ASN A 542 16.17 29.88 22.10
CA ASN A 542 17.43 29.56 21.42
C ASN A 542 17.20 29.32 19.91
N VAL A 543 16.20 28.52 19.52
CA VAL A 543 15.76 28.38 18.12
C VAL A 543 15.33 29.72 17.53
N ALA A 544 14.52 30.52 18.25
CA ALA A 544 14.06 31.82 17.74
C ALA A 544 15.22 32.80 17.46
N SER A 545 16.30 32.74 18.26
CA SER A 545 17.49 33.59 18.11
C SER A 545 18.29 33.34 16.81
N VAL A 546 18.12 32.17 16.18
CA VAL A 546 18.75 31.81 14.89
C VAL A 546 18.20 32.68 13.75
N GLY A 547 16.97 33.19 13.90
CA GLY A 547 16.27 33.97 12.89
C GLY A 547 15.30 33.12 12.06
N ARG A 548 15.28 33.36 10.75
CA ARG A 548 14.34 32.71 9.81
C ARG A 548 14.90 31.40 9.26
N PHE A 549 14.05 30.37 9.23
CA PHE A 549 14.28 29.09 8.54
C PHE A 549 13.52 29.05 7.21
N ASP A 550 14.10 28.44 6.18
CA ASP A 550 13.38 28.19 4.92
C ASP A 550 12.36 27.05 5.11
N ILE A 551 12.74 26.01 5.85
CA ILE A 551 11.86 24.87 6.20
C ILE A 551 12.04 24.50 7.67
N VAL A 552 10.93 24.30 8.38
CA VAL A 552 10.86 23.54 9.63
C VAL A 552 10.22 22.19 9.31
N LEU A 553 10.94 21.09 9.52
CA LEU A 553 10.50 19.73 9.25
C LEU A 553 10.18 19.02 10.58
N ASP A 554 8.89 18.81 10.85
CA ASP A 554 8.40 18.15 12.05
C ASP A 554 8.36 16.62 11.88
N CYS A 555 9.49 15.97 12.22
CA CYS A 555 9.60 14.52 12.37
C CYS A 555 9.23 14.04 13.78
N ALA A 556 9.06 14.95 14.74
CA ALA A 556 8.67 14.66 16.12
C ALA A 556 7.16 14.40 16.28
N GLY A 557 6.36 14.76 15.27
CA GLY A 557 4.91 14.61 15.27
C GLY A 557 4.21 15.64 16.16
N LYS A 558 4.80 16.83 16.34
CA LYS A 558 4.22 17.95 17.09
C LYS A 558 2.89 18.43 16.50
N GLY A 559 2.69 18.22 15.19
CA GLY A 559 1.44 18.56 14.50
C GLY A 559 1.39 20.01 14.03
N THR A 560 0.21 20.45 13.60
CA THR A 560 0.02 21.77 12.99
C THR A 560 -0.23 22.89 13.99
N GLU A 561 -0.72 22.55 15.17
CA GLU A 561 -1.08 23.49 16.23
C GLU A 561 0.19 24.11 16.82
N TYR A 562 1.20 23.27 17.10
CA TYR A 562 2.51 23.67 17.60
C TYR A 562 3.22 24.71 16.72
N ALA A 563 3.01 24.68 15.40
CA ALA A 563 3.57 25.68 14.47
C ALA A 563 3.09 27.11 14.76
N ASN A 564 1.88 27.26 15.32
CA ASN A 564 1.30 28.54 15.72
C ASN A 564 1.63 28.94 17.17
N GLU A 565 2.08 27.98 17.99
CA GLU A 565 2.47 28.19 19.40
C GLU A 565 3.92 28.69 19.53
N VAL A 566 4.80 28.30 18.60
CA VAL A 566 6.22 28.66 18.64
C VAL A 566 6.51 30.05 18.02
N PRO A 567 7.42 30.85 18.61
CA PRO A 567 7.77 32.19 18.13
C PRO A 567 8.77 32.17 16.97
N TRP A 568 8.91 31.05 16.26
CA TRP A 568 9.94 30.86 15.24
C TRP A 568 9.54 31.49 13.91
N LEU A 569 10.49 32.16 13.26
CA LEU A 569 10.29 32.63 11.90
C LEU A 569 10.64 31.52 10.92
N TYR A 570 9.70 31.19 10.03
CA TYR A 570 9.91 30.22 8.96
C TYR A 570 9.16 30.64 7.70
N ASP A 571 9.58 30.14 6.54
CA ASP A 571 8.82 30.25 5.28
C ASP A 571 7.86 29.07 5.09
N GLN A 572 8.24 27.89 5.58
CA GLN A 572 7.41 26.67 5.54
C GLN A 572 7.57 25.84 6.82
N TYR A 573 6.47 25.40 7.42
CA TYR A 573 6.45 24.37 8.47
C TYR A 573 5.76 23.13 7.92
N ILE A 574 6.42 21.99 7.93
CA ILE A 574 5.98 20.75 7.29
C ILE A 574 5.89 19.65 8.35
N THR A 575 4.69 19.16 8.65
CA THR A 575 4.48 18.06 9.60
C THR A 575 3.96 16.81 8.93
N PHE A 576 4.46 15.67 9.40
CA PHE A 576 3.96 14.34 9.03
C PHE A 576 2.77 13.89 9.91
N ASN A 577 2.48 14.61 11.01
CA ASN A 577 1.30 14.37 11.84
C ASN A 577 0.11 15.18 11.29
N SER A 578 -0.41 14.75 10.14
CA SER A 578 -1.57 15.36 9.48
C SER A 578 -2.88 14.91 10.15
N PRO A 579 -3.84 15.84 10.40
CA PRO A 579 -5.14 15.49 10.96
C PRO A 579 -6.05 14.75 9.97
N VAL A 580 -5.65 14.62 8.69
CA VAL A 580 -6.56 14.24 7.60
C VAL A 580 -7.29 12.92 7.83
N LEU A 581 -6.55 11.84 8.08
CA LEU A 581 -7.13 10.52 8.30
C LEU A 581 -7.88 10.46 9.63
N LYS A 582 -7.30 11.03 10.70
CA LYS A 582 -7.91 11.07 12.04
C LYS A 582 -9.29 11.73 12.05
N ASN A 583 -9.46 12.85 11.35
CA ASN A 583 -10.74 13.55 11.22
C ASN A 583 -11.75 12.73 10.39
N ILE A 584 -11.30 12.02 9.34
CA ILE A 584 -12.16 11.14 8.54
C ILE A 584 -12.62 9.91 9.35
N ASP A 585 -11.75 9.33 10.19
CA ASP A 585 -12.12 8.21 11.06
C ASP A 585 -13.06 8.64 12.20
N ALA A 586 -12.92 9.87 12.70
CA ALA A 586 -13.77 10.40 13.76
C ALA A 586 -15.17 10.83 13.27
N ASP A 587 -15.23 11.61 12.19
CA ASP A 587 -16.44 12.29 11.73
C ASP A 587 -17.05 11.68 10.44
N GLY A 588 -16.38 10.70 9.83
CA GLY A 588 -16.70 10.16 8.51
C GLY A 588 -16.19 11.05 7.36
N PHE A 589 -16.17 10.51 6.13
CA PHE A 589 -15.48 11.13 4.99
C PHE A 589 -15.86 12.60 4.73
N ALA A 590 -17.15 12.91 4.62
CA ALA A 590 -17.58 14.26 4.25
C ALA A 590 -17.33 15.30 5.35
N ALA A 591 -17.68 15.00 6.61
CA ALA A 591 -17.49 15.91 7.73
C ALA A 591 -16.01 16.01 8.12
N GLY A 592 -15.27 14.91 8.11
CA GLY A 592 -13.82 14.89 8.34
C GLY A 592 -13.06 15.73 7.29
N MET A 593 -13.42 15.62 6.00
CA MET A 593 -12.86 16.49 4.96
C MET A 593 -13.20 17.97 5.14
N TYR A 594 -14.40 18.29 5.67
CA TYR A 594 -14.74 19.66 6.04
C TYR A 594 -13.90 20.17 7.22
N GLN A 595 -13.69 19.36 8.27
CA GLN A 595 -12.78 19.71 9.38
C GLN A 595 -11.34 19.88 8.90
N ASN A 596 -10.89 19.07 7.94
CA ASN A 596 -9.58 19.21 7.32
C ASN A 596 -9.42 20.55 6.60
N ALA A 597 -10.42 20.98 5.83
CA ALA A 597 -10.42 22.30 5.20
C ALA A 597 -10.39 23.43 6.23
N LEU A 598 -11.17 23.33 7.31
CA LEU A 598 -11.15 24.30 8.41
C LEU A 598 -9.80 24.35 9.13
N ASN A 599 -9.17 23.20 9.40
CA ASN A 599 -7.86 23.14 10.03
C ASN A 599 -6.78 23.75 9.13
N LEU A 600 -6.78 23.44 7.83
CA LEU A 600 -5.83 24.03 6.88
C LEU A 600 -5.95 25.56 6.82
N VAL A 601 -7.18 26.09 6.77
CA VAL A 601 -7.43 27.54 6.80
C VAL A 601 -7.03 28.15 8.13
N ARG A 602 -7.43 27.57 9.27
CA ARG A 602 -7.08 28.06 10.61
C ARG A 602 -5.56 28.14 10.79
N ASN A 603 -4.84 27.09 10.42
CA ASN A 603 -3.40 26.96 10.61
C ASN A 603 -2.58 27.84 9.65
N ASN A 604 -3.19 28.39 8.59
CA ASN A 604 -2.57 29.34 7.67
C ASN A 604 -3.17 30.75 7.73
N ALA A 605 -4.20 31.00 8.56
CA ALA A 605 -4.80 32.33 8.72
C ALA A 605 -3.81 33.34 9.32
N ALA A 606 -2.91 32.88 10.21
CA ALA A 606 -1.79 33.68 10.71
C ALA A 606 -0.89 34.15 9.55
N ALA A 607 -0.50 33.28 8.63
CA ALA A 607 0.37 33.60 7.48
C ALA A 607 -0.22 34.65 6.50
N LEU A 608 -1.52 34.92 6.56
CA LEU A 608 -2.16 36.00 5.78
C LEU A 608 -2.07 37.38 6.46
N SER A 609 -1.68 37.44 7.74
CA SER A 609 -1.70 38.66 8.56
C SER A 609 -0.37 38.95 9.27
N THR A 610 0.46 37.93 9.52
CA THR A 610 1.81 38.02 10.05
C THR A 610 2.83 37.70 8.95
N ARG A 611 4.12 38.01 9.16
CA ARG A 611 5.21 37.58 8.25
C ARG A 611 5.59 36.09 8.42
N GLN A 612 4.69 35.26 8.92
CA GLN A 612 4.94 33.85 9.21
C GLN A 612 4.64 32.98 7.99
N GLY A 613 5.39 31.89 7.83
CA GLY A 613 5.30 31.01 6.67
C GLY A 613 4.10 30.08 6.67
N LEU A 614 3.97 29.30 5.60
CA LEU A 614 2.86 28.37 5.41
C LEU A 614 3.03 27.09 6.23
N VAL A 615 1.96 26.63 6.85
CA VAL A 615 1.86 25.32 7.51
C VAL A 615 1.31 24.30 6.51
N LYS A 616 2.13 23.28 6.20
CA LYS A 616 1.86 22.23 5.20
C LYS A 616 1.87 20.84 5.83
N TRP A 617 1.16 19.91 5.18
CA TRP A 617 1.18 18.49 5.53
C TRP A 617 2.12 17.71 4.60
N GLY A 618 3.05 16.96 5.18
CA GLY A 618 3.91 16.01 4.49
C GLY A 618 3.30 14.61 4.54
N TYR A 619 3.49 13.83 3.47
CA TYR A 619 3.01 12.45 3.36
C TYR A 619 4.10 11.54 2.81
N PHE A 620 4.08 10.26 3.19
CA PHE A 620 4.84 9.23 2.49
C PHE A 620 4.37 9.12 1.03
N VAL A 621 5.31 9.10 0.08
CA VAL A 621 5.04 8.91 -1.35
C VAL A 621 5.97 7.83 -1.90
N PRO A 622 5.45 6.69 -2.41
CA PRO A 622 6.25 5.64 -3.04
C PRO A 622 6.64 6.06 -4.47
N ALA A 623 7.63 6.96 -4.59
CA ALA A 623 8.09 7.49 -5.88
C ALA A 623 9.46 6.89 -6.29
N PRO A 624 9.61 6.35 -7.51
CA PRO A 624 10.86 5.76 -7.97
C PRO A 624 12.01 6.79 -8.05
N GLN A 625 11.70 8.07 -8.29
CA GLN A 625 12.68 9.16 -8.25
C GLN A 625 13.28 9.35 -6.85
N GLY A 626 12.46 9.18 -5.81
CA GLY A 626 12.91 9.22 -4.42
C GLY A 626 13.74 8.01 -4.05
N ILE A 627 13.37 6.80 -4.50
CA ILE A 627 14.18 5.59 -4.28
C ILE A 627 15.54 5.75 -4.95
N ALA A 628 15.58 6.18 -6.22
CA ALA A 628 16.82 6.45 -6.94
C ALA A 628 17.68 7.56 -6.30
N TYR A 629 17.07 8.56 -5.65
CA TYR A 629 17.79 9.58 -4.89
C TYR A 629 18.46 8.98 -3.64
N LEU A 630 17.69 8.24 -2.83
CA LEU A 630 18.20 7.59 -1.61
C LEU A 630 19.27 6.55 -1.93
N GLN A 631 19.09 5.79 -3.03
CA GLN A 631 20.06 4.84 -3.55
C GLN A 631 21.42 5.50 -3.82
N ARG A 632 21.45 6.60 -4.59
CA ARG A 632 22.70 7.31 -4.90
C ARG A 632 23.41 7.86 -3.67
N LEU A 633 22.67 8.24 -2.62
CA LEU A 633 23.31 8.67 -1.36
C LEU A 633 23.84 7.48 -0.56
N ALA A 634 23.10 6.37 -0.50
CA ALA A 634 23.51 5.14 0.17
C ALA A 634 24.77 4.54 -0.48
N GLU A 635 24.80 4.42 -1.81
CA GLU A 635 25.96 3.92 -2.59
C GLU A 635 27.20 4.81 -2.41
N LYS A 636 27.02 6.12 -2.20
CA LYS A 636 28.10 7.08 -1.90
C LYS A 636 28.49 7.13 -0.43
N GLY A 637 27.89 6.30 0.44
CA GLY A 637 28.12 6.34 1.90
C GLY A 637 27.63 7.63 2.58
N LYS A 638 26.83 8.46 1.90
CA LYS A 638 26.27 9.73 2.41
C LYS A 638 24.93 9.55 3.14
N LEU A 639 24.35 8.36 3.09
CA LEU A 639 23.10 8.02 3.77
C LEU A 639 23.22 6.62 4.37
N LEU A 640 23.35 6.57 5.70
CA LEU A 640 23.36 5.34 6.48
C LEU A 640 22.13 5.31 7.40
N PRO A 641 21.51 4.14 7.59
CA PRO A 641 20.42 4.01 8.55
C PRO A 641 20.99 3.99 9.97
N VAL A 642 20.19 4.49 10.90
CA VAL A 642 20.44 4.28 12.33
C VAL A 642 19.49 3.17 12.77
N VAL A 643 20.04 1.98 13.02
CA VAL A 643 19.28 0.83 13.52
C VAL A 643 19.51 0.72 15.02
N GLU A 644 18.45 0.90 15.81
CA GLU A 644 18.55 0.83 17.27
C GLU A 644 18.67 -0.62 17.75
N LYS A 645 17.80 -1.48 17.22
CA LYS A 645 17.66 -2.87 17.65
C LYS A 645 17.09 -3.72 16.52
N VAL A 646 17.63 -4.93 16.42
CA VAL A 646 17.16 -5.96 15.49
C VAL A 646 16.55 -7.10 16.31
N PHE A 647 15.33 -7.49 15.96
CA PHE A 647 14.62 -8.63 16.55
C PHE A 647 14.67 -9.82 15.57
N PRO A 648 14.69 -11.07 16.05
CA PRO A 648 14.39 -12.21 15.20
C PRO A 648 12.93 -12.15 14.74
N TYR A 649 12.57 -12.84 13.67
CA TYR A 649 11.19 -12.86 13.14
C TYR A 649 10.14 -13.34 14.14
N ALA A 650 10.50 -14.27 15.03
CA ALA A 650 9.66 -14.67 16.16
C ALA A 650 9.37 -13.51 17.13
N GLY A 651 10.31 -12.56 17.27
CA GLY A 651 10.21 -11.39 18.13
C GLY A 651 9.56 -10.17 17.45
N THR A 652 8.68 -10.40 16.46
CA THR A 652 7.96 -9.31 15.78
C THR A 652 7.03 -8.54 16.74
N PRO A 653 6.24 -9.18 17.62
CA PRO A 653 5.42 -8.46 18.61
C PRO A 653 6.23 -7.48 19.46
N GLU A 654 7.37 -7.91 19.99
CA GLU A 654 8.27 -7.11 20.83
C GLU A 654 8.90 -5.93 20.06
N ALA A 655 9.11 -6.08 18.74
CA ALA A 655 9.52 -4.98 17.88
C ALA A 655 8.42 -3.91 17.77
N TYR A 656 7.14 -4.32 17.68
CA TYR A 656 6.00 -3.41 17.72
C TYR A 656 5.83 -2.74 19.08
N GLU A 657 5.99 -3.47 20.19
CA GLU A 657 5.98 -2.88 21.53
C GLU A 657 7.06 -1.81 21.68
N ARG A 658 8.29 -2.11 21.26
CA ARG A 658 9.42 -1.17 21.32
C ARG A 658 9.12 0.10 20.53
N VAL A 659 8.47 0.00 19.37
CA VAL A 659 8.04 1.17 18.58
C VAL A 659 6.89 1.93 19.25
N ALA A 660 5.92 1.22 19.84
CA ALA A 660 4.79 1.82 20.56
C ALA A 660 5.22 2.63 21.80
N GLN A 661 6.30 2.20 22.48
CA GLN A 661 6.91 2.92 23.61
C GLN A 661 7.56 4.28 23.24
N LYS A 662 7.68 4.60 21.95
CA LYS A 662 8.32 5.82 21.41
C LYS A 662 9.79 5.92 21.86
N HIS A 663 10.37 7.13 21.83
CA HIS A 663 11.77 7.40 22.17
C HIS A 663 12.79 6.50 21.42
N LEU A 664 12.52 6.15 20.15
CA LEU A 664 13.46 5.41 19.31
C LEU A 664 14.71 6.24 18.97
N ARG A 665 15.85 5.59 18.78
CA ARG A 665 17.09 6.16 18.20
C ARG A 665 17.25 5.57 16.79
N GLY A 666 16.61 6.18 15.81
CA GLY A 666 16.51 5.65 14.44
C GLY A 666 15.34 4.69 14.25
N LYS A 667 15.62 3.46 13.79
CA LYS A 667 14.66 2.42 13.36
C LYS A 667 14.73 1.14 14.21
N GLY A 668 13.59 0.47 14.37
CA GLY A 668 13.51 -0.92 14.85
C GLY A 668 13.39 -1.90 13.66
N GLY A 669 14.25 -2.91 13.62
CA GLY A 669 14.31 -3.90 12.53
C GLY A 669 13.89 -5.31 12.97
N VAL A 670 13.39 -6.10 12.02
CA VAL A 670 13.06 -7.52 12.17
C VAL A 670 13.80 -8.34 11.12
N LYS A 671 14.49 -9.40 11.55
CA LYS A 671 15.35 -10.27 10.73
C LYS A 671 14.71 -11.65 10.57
N ASN A 672 14.46 -12.09 9.33
CA ASN A 672 14.03 -13.46 9.05
C ASN A 672 15.24 -14.42 9.12
N PRO A 673 15.27 -15.40 10.05
CA PRO A 673 16.47 -16.18 10.30
C PRO A 673 16.62 -17.36 9.32
N LEU A 674 17.24 -17.10 8.18
CA LEU A 674 18.14 -18.07 7.53
C LEU A 674 19.55 -17.44 7.47
N PRO A 675 20.59 -18.12 7.99
CA PRO A 675 21.79 -17.45 8.50
C PRO A 675 22.89 -17.17 7.46
N PHE A 676 23.80 -16.27 7.84
CA PHE A 676 25.29 -16.21 7.76
C PHE A 676 25.66 -14.71 7.93
N LEU A 677 26.27 -14.27 9.05
CA LEU A 677 27.73 -14.20 9.36
C LEU A 677 28.50 -13.27 8.38
N GLY A 678 29.26 -12.24 8.77
CA GLY A 678 29.55 -11.55 10.05
C GLY A 678 30.31 -10.23 9.74
N GLU A 679 30.03 -9.10 10.39
CA GLU A 679 30.76 -8.50 11.53
C GLU A 679 31.65 -7.28 11.13
N ASN A 680 32.20 -6.53 12.10
CA ASN A 680 32.29 -5.06 12.04
C ASN A 680 33.69 -4.42 12.08
N VAL A 681 33.79 -3.25 11.43
CA VAL A 681 34.34 -1.94 11.90
C VAL A 681 35.32 -1.92 13.09
N ALA A 682 36.45 -1.22 12.92
CA ALA A 682 37.03 -0.35 13.96
C ALA A 682 37.85 0.82 13.38
N MET A 683 37.71 2.01 13.99
CA MET A 683 38.55 3.20 13.76
C MET A 683 39.62 3.32 14.86
N SER A 684 40.64 4.16 14.62
CA SER A 684 41.35 4.94 15.65
C SER A 684 42.21 6.04 14.99
N ASP A 685 42.69 7.08 15.70
CA ASP A 685 42.01 7.99 16.62
C ASP A 685 42.85 9.28 16.82
N GLY A 686 42.23 10.41 17.17
CA GLY A 686 42.88 11.61 17.74
C GLY A 686 43.88 12.43 16.87
N SER A 687 44.38 13.60 17.32
CA SER A 687 43.89 14.54 18.34
C SER A 687 44.67 15.87 18.32
N GLY A 688 44.08 16.97 18.84
CA GLY A 688 44.75 18.25 19.11
C GLY A 688 44.94 19.18 17.89
N GLY A 689 44.97 20.51 18.01
CA GLY A 689 44.78 21.39 19.17
C GLY A 689 45.46 22.76 18.94
N GLY A 690 44.87 23.87 19.38
CA GLY A 690 45.54 25.19 19.37
C GLY A 690 44.66 26.37 18.95
N SER A 691 44.51 27.36 19.84
CA SER A 691 43.69 28.56 19.65
C SER A 691 44.47 29.84 19.97
N VAL A 692 44.62 30.74 19.00
CA VAL A 692 45.02 32.16 19.15
C VAL A 692 44.38 32.90 17.95
N ARG A 693 43.40 33.81 18.01
CA ARG A 693 42.99 34.90 18.94
C ARG A 693 43.75 36.23 18.67
N GLN A 694 42.99 37.33 18.56
CA GLN A 694 43.41 38.74 18.38
C GLN A 694 43.69 39.17 16.91
N ARG A 695 43.41 40.42 16.47
CA ARG A 695 42.70 41.55 17.12
C ARG A 695 42.16 42.56 16.08
N LYS A 696 41.08 43.25 16.46
CA LYS A 696 40.75 44.68 16.22
C LYS A 696 41.59 45.50 15.21
N LYS A 697 40.90 46.18 14.30
CA LYS A 697 40.71 47.66 14.21
C LYS A 697 39.61 47.92 13.16
N SER A 698 38.43 48.52 13.40
CA SER A 698 37.99 49.74 14.10
C SER A 698 37.86 50.99 13.20
N SER A 699 36.90 51.85 13.59
CA SER A 699 36.75 53.30 13.30
C SER A 699 36.26 53.77 11.91
N GLY A 700 35.44 54.83 11.93
CA GLY A 700 34.84 55.55 10.78
C GLY A 700 33.42 55.08 10.46
N ASP A 701 32.34 55.44 11.17
CA ASP A 701 31.93 56.72 11.79
C ASP A 701 31.43 57.78 10.78
N GLY A 702 30.39 58.53 11.16
CA GLY A 702 29.61 59.46 10.32
C GLY A 702 28.13 59.02 10.16
N THR A 703 27.19 59.42 11.04
CA THR A 703 26.48 60.72 11.06
C THR A 703 25.88 61.14 9.70
N GLY A 704 24.61 61.48 9.54
CA GLY A 704 23.54 61.67 10.52
C GLY A 704 22.32 62.38 9.90
N SER A 705 21.46 62.98 10.73
CA SER A 705 20.19 63.67 10.40
C SER A 705 19.05 62.74 9.92
N ARG A 706 17.92 62.66 10.64
CA ARG A 706 16.87 63.68 10.85
C ARG A 706 16.24 64.13 9.52
N ALA A 707 14.93 64.37 9.42
CA ALA A 707 13.74 64.00 10.19
C ALA A 707 12.56 64.74 9.53
N ARG A 708 11.36 64.14 9.43
CA ARG A 708 10.13 64.93 9.53
C ARG A 708 8.93 64.06 9.90
N LYS A 709 8.34 64.36 11.04
CA LYS A 709 7.01 63.88 11.46
C LYS A 709 5.96 64.82 10.85
N SER A 710 4.81 64.27 10.50
CA SER A 710 3.53 64.99 10.57
C SER A 710 2.55 64.16 11.42
N LYS A 711 2.08 64.75 12.51
CA LYS A 711 1.02 64.20 13.38
C LYS A 711 -0.31 64.82 12.97
N ALA A 712 -1.38 64.02 13.02
CA ALA A 712 -2.75 64.44 13.34
C ALA A 712 -3.51 63.17 13.81
N THR A 713 -3.64 62.96 15.12
CA THR A 713 -4.89 63.18 15.90
C THR A 713 -6.08 62.35 15.39
N SER A 714 -6.37 61.16 15.91
CA SER A 714 -6.94 60.84 17.24
C SER A 714 -8.45 61.14 17.39
N SER A 715 -9.27 60.10 17.30
CA SER A 715 -10.59 60.05 17.93
C SER A 715 -10.94 58.60 18.31
N THR A 716 -11.27 58.39 19.58
CA THR A 716 -11.74 57.12 20.13
C THR A 716 -13.27 57.04 20.07
N ALA A 717 -13.83 55.93 19.59
CA ALA A 717 -15.20 55.54 19.90
C ALA A 717 -15.40 54.01 19.84
N SER A 718 -16.22 53.54 20.77
CA SER A 718 -16.74 52.18 20.96
C SER A 718 -17.20 51.42 19.71
N GLY A 719 -17.07 50.10 19.72
CA GLY A 719 -17.49 49.23 18.62
C GLY A 719 -18.99 48.91 18.56
N SER A 720 -19.37 48.25 17.46
CA SER A 720 -20.67 47.61 17.26
C SER A 720 -20.50 46.37 16.38
N SER A 721 -21.27 45.31 16.67
CA SER A 721 -21.27 44.09 15.86
C SER A 721 -22.03 44.33 14.54
N PRO A 722 -21.55 43.83 13.39
CA PRO A 722 -22.25 44.01 12.11
C PRO A 722 -23.56 43.22 12.09
N SER A 723 -24.61 43.82 11.51
CA SER A 723 -25.95 43.22 11.49
C SER A 723 -26.08 42.09 10.46
N ALA A 724 -27.10 41.24 10.64
CA ALA A 724 -27.33 40.04 9.83
C ALA A 724 -27.34 40.29 8.30
N ALA A 725 -27.78 41.48 7.86
CA ALA A 725 -27.79 41.86 6.44
C ALA A 725 -26.38 41.90 5.82
N GLN A 726 -25.35 42.30 6.58
CA GLN A 726 -23.96 42.29 6.10
C GLN A 726 -23.37 40.88 6.08
N GLN A 727 -23.76 40.02 7.02
CA GLN A 727 -23.39 38.60 6.98
C GLN A 727 -23.97 37.90 5.75
N HIS A 728 -25.23 38.15 5.37
CA HIS A 728 -25.83 37.55 4.18
C HIS A 728 -25.14 37.99 2.87
N GLN A 729 -24.71 39.25 2.73
CA GLN A 729 -23.92 39.67 1.57
C GLN A 729 -22.54 39.01 1.52
N MET A 730 -21.91 38.78 2.68
CA MET A 730 -20.63 38.09 2.75
C MET A 730 -20.78 36.59 2.42
N TRP A 731 -21.80 35.92 2.96
CA TRP A 731 -22.13 34.54 2.61
C TRP A 731 -22.51 34.37 1.15
N ALA A 732 -23.30 35.28 0.55
CA ALA A 732 -23.62 35.23 -0.88
C ALA A 732 -22.35 35.37 -1.74
N ARG A 733 -21.40 36.23 -1.35
CA ARG A 733 -20.10 36.36 -2.04
C ARG A 733 -19.21 35.12 -1.83
N ILE A 734 -19.21 34.51 -0.64
CA ILE A 734 -18.47 33.26 -0.38
C ILE A 734 -19.08 32.09 -1.17
N VAL A 735 -20.41 31.94 -1.19
CA VAL A 735 -21.10 30.91 -2.00
C VAL A 735 -20.89 31.15 -3.48
N LEU A 736 -20.87 32.40 -3.95
CA LEU A 736 -20.53 32.72 -5.34
C LEU A 736 -19.05 32.44 -5.65
N MET A 737 -18.11 32.77 -4.77
CA MET A 737 -16.68 32.51 -4.97
C MET A 737 -16.33 31.03 -4.86
N VAL A 738 -16.95 30.28 -3.94
CA VAL A 738 -16.84 28.82 -3.83
C VAL A 738 -17.57 28.16 -4.99
N GLY A 739 -18.70 28.70 -5.45
CA GLY A 739 -19.40 28.25 -6.65
C GLY A 739 -18.59 28.46 -7.93
N ILE A 740 -17.96 29.63 -8.10
CA ILE A 740 -17.05 29.92 -9.21
C ILE A 740 -15.78 29.08 -9.08
N ALA A 741 -15.19 28.94 -7.89
CA ALA A 741 -14.03 28.08 -7.68
C ALA A 741 -14.36 26.59 -7.92
N ALA A 742 -15.56 26.13 -7.56
CA ALA A 742 -16.05 24.79 -7.88
C ALA A 742 -16.31 24.64 -9.38
N ILE A 743 -16.93 25.62 -10.05
CA ILE A 743 -17.11 25.61 -11.51
C ILE A 743 -15.74 25.60 -12.21
N VAL A 744 -14.79 26.43 -11.78
CA VAL A 744 -13.40 26.44 -12.30
C VAL A 744 -12.72 25.12 -12.01
N TYR A 745 -12.86 24.54 -10.82
CA TYR A 745 -12.32 23.22 -10.47
C TYR A 745 -12.94 22.12 -11.36
N PHE A 746 -14.27 22.00 -11.44
CA PHE A 746 -14.99 21.04 -12.28
C PHE A 746 -14.80 21.25 -13.79
N THR A 747 -14.42 22.45 -14.24
CA THR A 747 -14.09 22.73 -15.67
C THR A 747 -12.60 22.60 -15.98
N THR A 748 -11.72 22.71 -14.99
CA THR A 748 -10.26 22.53 -15.14
C THR A 748 -9.83 21.07 -14.95
N PHE A 749 -10.51 20.32 -14.07
CA PHE A 749 -10.27 18.88 -13.83
C PHE A 749 -11.13 17.95 -14.71
N ARG A 750 -11.85 18.47 -15.71
CA ARG A 750 -12.60 17.65 -16.67
C ARG A 750 -11.65 17.14 -17.75
N THR A 751 -11.48 15.82 -17.85
CA THR A 751 -10.88 15.18 -19.02
C THR A 751 -11.61 15.65 -20.27
N ARG A 752 -10.86 16.19 -21.24
CA ARG A 752 -11.45 16.72 -22.47
C ARG A 752 -11.55 15.59 -23.48
N GLU A 753 -12.76 15.15 -23.81
CA GLU A 753 -12.96 14.24 -24.94
C GLU A 753 -12.85 14.99 -26.27
N LYS A 754 -12.03 14.48 -27.18
CA LYS A 754 -11.87 14.95 -28.56
C LYS A 754 -12.11 13.77 -29.49
N LYS A 755 -13.00 13.96 -30.47
CA LYS A 755 -13.34 12.90 -31.44
C LYS A 755 -12.26 12.86 -32.53
N PHE A 756 -11.60 11.73 -32.73
CA PHE A 756 -10.66 11.55 -33.83
C PHE A 756 -11.31 10.90 -35.05
N ALA A 757 -12.21 9.93 -34.84
CA ALA A 757 -13.07 9.37 -35.88
C ALA A 757 -14.34 8.78 -35.26
N THR A 758 -15.53 9.15 -35.76
CA THR A 758 -16.81 8.54 -35.37
C THR A 758 -17.25 7.43 -36.32
N GLN A 759 -18.09 6.50 -35.88
CA GLN A 759 -18.52 5.35 -36.70
C GLN A 759 -19.33 5.80 -37.93
N ARG A 760 -20.03 6.94 -37.83
CA ARG A 760 -20.86 7.51 -38.90
C ARG A 760 -20.06 8.19 -40.02
N GLU A 761 -18.81 8.57 -39.77
CA GLU A 761 -17.95 9.18 -40.78
C GLU A 761 -17.43 8.14 -41.79
N VAL A 762 -17.22 8.56 -43.03
CA VAL A 762 -16.42 7.84 -44.04
C VAL A 762 -15.13 8.63 -44.23
N LEU A 763 -13.97 8.00 -44.00
CA LEU A 763 -12.67 8.67 -44.01
C LEU A 763 -11.77 8.11 -45.12
N GLU A 764 -11.37 8.95 -46.08
CA GLU A 764 -10.29 8.60 -47.02
C GLU A 764 -8.98 8.41 -46.24
N LEU A 765 -8.54 9.48 -45.56
CA LEU A 765 -7.42 9.48 -44.63
C LEU A 765 -7.55 10.67 -43.67
N ARG A 766 -7.31 10.46 -42.39
CA ARG A 766 -7.18 11.52 -41.38
C ARG A 766 -5.94 11.27 -40.55
N THR A 767 -5.04 12.25 -40.48
CA THR A 767 -3.79 12.16 -39.70
C THR A 767 -3.79 13.18 -38.55
N GLN A 768 -3.05 12.86 -37.49
CA GLN A 768 -2.67 13.80 -36.43
C GLN A 768 -1.16 13.65 -36.20
N PRO A 769 -0.34 14.66 -36.52
CA PRO A 769 1.08 14.67 -36.16
C PRO A 769 1.22 14.86 -34.64
N LEU A 770 2.25 14.25 -34.08
CA LEU A 770 2.63 14.34 -32.67
C LEU A 770 4.15 14.52 -32.59
N ASP A 771 4.62 15.19 -31.53
CA ASP A 771 6.04 15.23 -31.21
C ASP A 771 6.47 13.84 -30.73
N CYS A 772 7.52 13.28 -31.34
CA CYS A 772 8.03 11.96 -30.95
C CYS A 772 8.53 11.95 -29.50
N SER A 773 8.27 10.85 -28.80
CA SER A 773 8.90 10.61 -27.50
C SER A 773 10.44 10.49 -27.64
N ARG A 774 11.16 10.96 -26.63
CA ARG A 774 12.63 10.99 -26.66
C ARG A 774 13.29 9.62 -26.89
N PRO A 775 12.86 8.51 -26.24
CA PRO A 775 13.45 7.19 -26.50
C PRO A 775 13.27 6.76 -27.96
N TYR A 776 12.11 7.07 -28.55
CA TYR A 776 11.80 6.75 -29.95
C TYR A 776 12.70 7.53 -30.94
N LEU A 777 13.05 8.79 -30.62
CA LEU A 777 14.01 9.58 -31.41
C LEU A 777 15.46 9.07 -31.29
N GLU A 778 15.87 8.55 -30.14
CA GLU A 778 17.24 8.07 -29.92
C GLU A 778 17.58 6.86 -30.83
N GLU A 779 16.56 6.11 -31.28
CA GLU A 779 16.68 4.98 -32.20
C GLU A 779 16.78 5.35 -33.70
N ILE A 780 16.57 6.62 -34.08
CA ILE A 780 16.80 7.10 -35.48
C ILE A 780 18.24 6.78 -35.94
N SER A 781 19.19 6.83 -35.01
CA SER A 781 20.60 6.49 -35.25
C SER A 781 20.85 5.01 -35.59
N LYS A 782 19.96 4.11 -35.17
CA LYS A 782 20.07 2.66 -35.36
C LYS A 782 19.34 2.19 -36.61
N PHE A 783 18.13 2.68 -36.83
CA PHE A 783 17.26 2.26 -37.94
C PHE A 783 16.97 3.43 -38.88
N ALA A 784 18.04 3.98 -39.45
CA ALA A 784 17.98 5.13 -40.36
C ALA A 784 17.08 4.84 -41.57
N GLY A 785 16.12 5.72 -41.85
CA GLY A 785 15.14 5.56 -42.93
C GLY A 785 13.90 4.73 -42.57
N CYS A 786 13.89 4.05 -41.42
CA CYS A 786 12.68 3.41 -40.88
C CYS A 786 12.03 4.22 -39.75
N ILE A 787 12.80 4.87 -38.87
CA ILE A 787 12.22 5.74 -37.82
C ILE A 787 11.89 7.11 -38.43
N PRO A 788 10.70 7.70 -38.18
CA PRO A 788 10.30 8.96 -38.78
C PRO A 788 10.72 10.14 -37.90
N ASN A 789 11.18 11.22 -38.51
CA ASN A 789 11.46 12.48 -37.79
C ASN A 789 10.19 13.19 -37.26
N ARG A 790 9.00 12.65 -37.54
CA ARG A 790 7.70 13.14 -37.04
C ARG A 790 6.80 11.96 -36.75
N CYS A 791 6.36 11.86 -35.50
CA CYS A 791 5.48 10.82 -35.02
C CYS A 791 4.02 11.22 -35.22
N GLY A 792 3.09 10.31 -34.90
CA GLY A 792 1.67 10.60 -35.05
C GLY A 792 0.81 9.36 -35.20
N ARG A 793 -0.41 9.61 -35.67
CA ARG A 793 -1.45 8.61 -35.88
C ARG A 793 -2.33 8.94 -37.06
N PHE A 794 -2.90 7.91 -37.69
CA PHE A 794 -3.79 8.03 -38.84
C PHE A 794 -4.99 7.08 -38.74
N VAL A 795 -6.09 7.43 -39.41
CA VAL A 795 -7.28 6.59 -39.59
C VAL A 795 -7.75 6.66 -41.05
N SER A 796 -8.12 5.51 -41.63
CA SER A 796 -8.68 5.40 -42.98
C SER A 796 -9.72 4.28 -43.04
N ASP A 797 -10.78 4.49 -43.83
CA ASP A 797 -11.79 3.50 -44.18
C ASP A 797 -11.56 2.90 -45.58
N LYS A 798 -10.39 3.13 -46.19
CA LYS A 798 -10.10 2.81 -47.61
C LYS A 798 -8.92 1.88 -47.85
N ILE A 799 -8.06 1.67 -46.85
CA ILE A 799 -6.92 0.74 -46.94
C ILE A 799 -7.40 -0.71 -47.11
N VAL A 800 -8.51 -1.08 -46.44
CA VAL A 800 -9.10 -2.42 -46.48
C VAL A 800 -10.56 -2.30 -46.92
N SER A 801 -11.00 -3.20 -47.80
CA SER A 801 -12.40 -3.23 -48.23
C SER A 801 -13.32 -3.91 -47.21
N PRO A 802 -14.63 -3.58 -47.18
CA PRO A 802 -15.61 -4.29 -46.36
C PRO A 802 -15.72 -5.79 -46.64
N ALA A 803 -15.36 -6.24 -47.85
CA ALA A 803 -15.35 -7.66 -48.22
C ALA A 803 -14.16 -8.40 -47.59
N GLU A 804 -12.95 -7.84 -47.67
CA GLU A 804 -11.75 -8.38 -47.02
C GLU A 804 -11.91 -8.42 -45.50
N ALA A 805 -12.44 -7.35 -44.90
CA ALA A 805 -12.75 -7.33 -43.47
C ALA A 805 -13.84 -8.34 -43.07
N GLY A 806 -14.77 -8.67 -43.98
CA GLY A 806 -15.74 -9.75 -43.78
C GLY A 806 -15.08 -11.12 -43.71
N ILE A 807 -14.25 -11.44 -44.70
CA ILE A 807 -13.48 -12.70 -44.75
C ILE A 807 -12.59 -12.86 -43.50
N LEU A 808 -11.96 -11.78 -43.04
CA LEU A 808 -11.16 -11.79 -41.82
C LEU A 808 -11.99 -11.88 -40.52
N LEU A 809 -13.23 -11.37 -40.52
CA LEU A 809 -14.17 -11.56 -39.41
C LEU A 809 -14.62 -13.02 -39.31
N ASP A 810 -14.87 -13.67 -40.44
CA ASP A 810 -15.29 -15.07 -40.47
C ASP A 810 -14.14 -16.00 -40.08
N LEU A 811 -12.91 -15.70 -40.52
CA LEU A 811 -11.67 -16.30 -40.00
C LEU A 811 -11.54 -16.17 -38.47
N ALA A 812 -11.75 -14.96 -37.94
CA ALA A 812 -11.70 -14.73 -36.50
C ALA A 812 -12.75 -15.55 -35.74
N ARG A 813 -13.99 -15.56 -36.23
CA ARG A 813 -15.11 -16.33 -35.66
C ARG A 813 -14.84 -17.83 -35.69
N ALA A 814 -14.29 -18.35 -36.78
CA ALA A 814 -13.92 -19.76 -36.94
C ALA A 814 -12.86 -20.17 -35.92
N GLY A 815 -11.78 -19.39 -35.77
CA GLY A 815 -10.75 -19.65 -34.77
C GLY A 815 -11.26 -19.55 -33.33
N PHE A 816 -12.07 -18.52 -33.01
CA PHE A 816 -12.71 -18.39 -31.70
C PHE A 816 -13.88 -19.36 -31.44
N ALA A 817 -14.24 -20.23 -32.39
CA ALA A 817 -15.14 -21.36 -32.13
C ALA A 817 -14.42 -22.55 -31.46
N LEU A 818 -13.12 -22.69 -31.69
CA LEU A 818 -12.28 -23.75 -31.10
C LEU A 818 -11.90 -23.53 -29.63
N GLY A 819 -11.95 -22.27 -29.19
CA GLY A 819 -11.55 -21.83 -27.87
C GLY A 819 -11.88 -20.36 -27.64
N GLN A 820 -12.31 -20.04 -26.43
CA GLN A 820 -12.47 -18.67 -25.93
C GLN A 820 -11.96 -18.62 -24.50
N SER A 821 -11.56 -17.43 -24.04
CA SER A 821 -11.31 -17.20 -22.61
C SER A 821 -12.59 -17.40 -21.78
N ALA A 822 -12.40 -17.72 -20.51
CA ALA A 822 -13.45 -17.72 -19.50
C ALA A 822 -13.91 -16.30 -19.11
N GLY A 823 -13.19 -15.26 -19.52
CA GLY A 823 -13.51 -13.85 -19.26
C GLY A 823 -13.75 -13.01 -20.53
N GLY A 824 -13.56 -11.70 -20.39
CA GLY A 824 -14.01 -10.69 -21.35
C GLY A 824 -13.24 -10.63 -22.67
N ALA A 825 -11.97 -11.05 -22.71
CA ALA A 825 -11.12 -10.95 -23.89
C ALA A 825 -10.67 -12.32 -24.39
N SER A 826 -10.50 -12.50 -25.69
CA SER A 826 -9.87 -13.69 -26.26
C SER A 826 -8.93 -13.27 -27.39
N ILE A 827 -7.79 -13.94 -27.47
CA ILE A 827 -6.72 -13.69 -28.43
C ILE A 827 -6.54 -14.94 -29.31
N LEU A 828 -6.29 -14.71 -30.60
CA LEU A 828 -5.89 -15.71 -31.59
C LEU A 828 -4.73 -15.14 -32.40
N ASP A 829 -3.55 -15.69 -32.24
CA ASP A 829 -2.36 -15.39 -33.05
C ASP A 829 -2.17 -16.51 -34.08
N LEU A 830 -2.14 -16.14 -35.37
CA LEU A 830 -1.95 -17.09 -36.47
C LEU A 830 -0.47 -17.40 -36.76
N HIS A 831 0.47 -16.71 -36.11
CA HIS A 831 1.90 -16.95 -36.30
C HIS A 831 2.43 -17.96 -35.27
N SER A 832 2.11 -17.76 -33.99
CA SER A 832 2.41 -18.74 -32.92
C SER A 832 1.39 -19.87 -32.81
N GLY A 833 0.19 -19.68 -33.38
CA GLY A 833 -0.97 -20.54 -33.17
C GLY A 833 -1.64 -20.36 -31.81
N ALA A 834 -1.25 -19.39 -30.99
CA ALA A 834 -1.81 -19.21 -29.65
C ALA A 834 -3.29 -18.79 -29.70
N LEU A 835 -4.16 -19.60 -29.09
CA LEU A 835 -5.60 -19.37 -28.96
C LEU A 835 -6.01 -19.41 -27.48
N SER A 836 -6.73 -18.40 -26.99
CA SER A 836 -7.30 -18.42 -25.63
C SER A 836 -8.35 -19.51 -25.48
N LYS A 837 -8.20 -20.40 -24.48
CA LYS A 837 -9.16 -21.48 -24.17
C LYS A 837 -9.29 -21.66 -22.65
N GLY A 838 -10.43 -21.29 -22.09
CA GLY A 838 -10.65 -21.27 -20.64
C GLY A 838 -9.77 -20.21 -19.96
N THR A 839 -8.83 -20.63 -19.12
CA THR A 839 -7.89 -19.73 -18.42
C THR A 839 -6.45 -19.87 -18.92
N GLN A 840 -6.25 -20.48 -20.09
CA GLN A 840 -4.94 -20.80 -20.66
C GLN A 840 -4.90 -20.50 -22.16
N PHE A 841 -3.72 -20.54 -22.74
CA PHE A 841 -3.53 -20.57 -24.20
C PHE A 841 -3.30 -22.00 -24.66
N VAL A 842 -3.84 -22.35 -25.82
CA VAL A 842 -3.57 -23.61 -26.53
C VAL A 842 -3.03 -23.30 -27.92
N ASN A 843 -2.17 -24.17 -28.45
CA ASN A 843 -1.76 -24.06 -29.85
C ASN A 843 -2.87 -24.62 -30.74
N VAL A 844 -3.51 -23.75 -31.53
CA VAL A 844 -4.62 -24.07 -32.42
C VAL A 844 -4.24 -25.14 -33.45
N TYR A 845 -2.99 -25.17 -33.91
CA TYR A 845 -2.50 -26.16 -34.90
C TYR A 845 -2.42 -27.58 -34.38
N ARG A 846 -2.44 -27.76 -33.05
CA ARG A 846 -2.49 -29.08 -32.40
C ARG A 846 -3.92 -29.60 -32.20
N LEU A 847 -4.95 -28.81 -32.52
CA LEU A 847 -6.35 -29.22 -32.44
C LEU A 847 -6.74 -29.97 -33.73
N PRO A 848 -7.24 -31.23 -33.66
CA PRO A 848 -7.68 -31.97 -34.85
C PRO A 848 -8.69 -31.21 -35.71
N GLU A 849 -9.57 -30.44 -35.08
CA GLU A 849 -10.62 -29.66 -35.71
C GLU A 849 -10.08 -28.45 -36.49
N ALA A 850 -8.87 -27.96 -36.16
CA ALA A 850 -8.28 -26.78 -36.80
C ALA A 850 -7.78 -27.05 -38.23
N LYS A 851 -7.48 -28.30 -38.57
CA LYS A 851 -6.93 -28.69 -39.89
C LYS A 851 -7.86 -28.37 -41.07
N GLN A 852 -9.15 -28.11 -40.82
CA GLN A 852 -10.15 -27.80 -41.86
C GLN A 852 -10.72 -26.37 -41.78
N LEU A 853 -10.36 -25.57 -40.75
CA LEU A 853 -10.97 -24.25 -40.51
C LEU A 853 -10.26 -23.09 -41.23
N PHE A 854 -9.00 -23.27 -41.60
CA PHE A 854 -8.16 -22.22 -42.18
C PHE A 854 -7.92 -22.46 -43.67
N THR A 855 -8.78 -21.86 -44.51
CA THR A 855 -8.68 -21.99 -45.96
C THR A 855 -7.58 -21.11 -46.55
N SER A 856 -7.03 -21.50 -47.70
CA SER A 856 -6.07 -20.69 -48.47
C SER A 856 -6.63 -19.30 -48.83
N GLN A 857 -7.95 -19.16 -48.95
CA GLN A 857 -8.63 -17.87 -49.13
C GLN A 857 -8.46 -16.95 -47.90
N HIS A 858 -8.67 -17.47 -46.68
CA HIS A 858 -8.46 -16.70 -45.44
C HIS A 858 -7.01 -16.19 -45.34
N ILE A 859 -6.05 -17.08 -45.63
CA ILE A 859 -4.61 -16.78 -45.53
C ILE A 859 -4.19 -15.75 -46.59
N ASN A 860 -4.62 -15.92 -47.85
CA ASN A 860 -4.28 -14.98 -48.92
C ASN A 860 -4.88 -13.58 -48.69
N VAL A 861 -6.11 -13.50 -48.17
CA VAL A 861 -6.71 -12.21 -47.77
C VAL A 861 -5.94 -11.61 -46.59
N TYR A 862 -5.52 -12.39 -45.60
CA TYR A 862 -4.69 -11.91 -44.49
C TYR A 862 -3.35 -11.34 -44.99
N ARG A 863 -2.59 -12.09 -45.82
CA ARG A 863 -1.32 -11.63 -46.41
C ARG A 863 -1.50 -10.33 -47.20
N HIS A 864 -2.54 -10.26 -48.04
CA HIS A 864 -2.83 -9.09 -48.87
C HIS A 864 -3.25 -7.86 -48.04
N VAL A 865 -4.06 -8.06 -47.00
CA VAL A 865 -4.43 -6.99 -46.05
C VAL A 865 -3.21 -6.53 -45.24
N LYS A 866 -2.36 -7.44 -44.77
CA LYS A 866 -1.09 -7.11 -44.10
C LYS A 866 -0.19 -6.25 -45.00
N ALA A 867 -0.06 -6.59 -46.28
CA ALA A 867 0.71 -5.83 -47.24
C ALA A 867 0.12 -4.41 -47.48
N LYS A 868 -1.20 -4.29 -47.65
CA LYS A 868 -1.90 -3.00 -47.75
C LYS A 868 -1.68 -2.11 -46.51
N VAL A 869 -1.73 -2.70 -45.33
CA VAL A 869 -1.52 -1.98 -44.06
C VAL A 869 -0.04 -1.58 -43.90
N GLN A 870 0.91 -2.46 -44.23
CA GLN A 870 2.35 -2.15 -44.26
C GLN A 870 2.66 -0.97 -45.19
N GLN A 871 2.13 -1.00 -46.42
CA GLN A 871 2.25 0.08 -47.38
C GLN A 871 1.66 1.39 -46.86
N ALA A 872 0.47 1.35 -46.26
CA ALA A 872 -0.16 2.53 -45.69
C ALA A 872 0.62 3.14 -44.51
N VAL A 873 1.28 2.31 -43.67
CA VAL A 873 2.20 2.81 -42.63
C VAL A 873 3.41 3.50 -43.28
N ALA A 874 4.03 2.86 -44.27
CA ALA A 874 5.17 3.44 -44.99
C ALA A 874 4.84 4.79 -45.64
N GLU A 875 3.72 4.90 -46.34
CA GLU A 875 3.27 6.14 -46.99
C GLU A 875 2.95 7.25 -45.98
N ASN A 876 2.23 6.94 -44.90
CA ASN A 876 1.84 7.94 -43.89
C ASN A 876 3.03 8.52 -43.13
N PHE A 877 4.05 7.70 -42.84
CA PHE A 877 5.25 8.11 -42.11
C PHE A 877 6.46 8.42 -43.00
N ARG A 878 6.31 8.30 -44.34
CA ARG A 878 7.32 8.60 -45.37
C ARG A 878 8.58 7.71 -45.28
N LEU A 879 8.35 6.41 -45.24
CA LEU A 879 9.36 5.36 -45.08
C LEU A 879 9.44 4.52 -46.36
N SER A 880 10.48 3.68 -46.49
CA SER A 880 10.43 2.55 -47.40
C SER A 880 9.60 1.41 -46.78
N ALA A 881 8.71 0.79 -47.56
CA ALA A 881 7.96 -0.37 -47.12
C ALA A 881 8.86 -1.58 -46.81
N ASP A 882 10.02 -1.68 -47.49
CA ASP A 882 11.02 -2.74 -47.30
C ASP A 882 11.75 -2.64 -45.95
N ALA A 883 11.75 -1.44 -45.34
CA ALA A 883 12.36 -1.20 -44.03
C ALA A 883 11.42 -1.56 -42.87
N LEU A 884 10.14 -1.80 -43.15
CA LEU A 884 9.15 -2.28 -42.18
C LEU A 884 9.07 -3.80 -42.23
N HIS A 885 9.24 -4.44 -41.09
CA HIS A 885 9.08 -5.89 -40.96
C HIS A 885 7.90 -6.20 -40.03
N LEU A 886 7.15 -7.26 -40.30
CA LEU A 886 6.08 -7.74 -39.43
C LEU A 886 6.69 -8.27 -38.12
N THR A 887 6.07 -8.07 -36.96
CA THR A 887 6.61 -8.54 -35.66
C THR A 887 5.54 -9.12 -34.72
N HIS A 888 5.98 -10.01 -33.82
CA HIS A 888 5.14 -10.57 -32.75
C HIS A 888 4.94 -9.57 -31.60
N PRO A 889 3.76 -9.57 -30.95
CA PRO A 889 2.55 -10.31 -31.34
C PRO A 889 1.71 -9.57 -32.38
N THR A 890 1.20 -10.28 -33.40
CA THR A 890 0.18 -9.79 -34.34
C THR A 890 -1.01 -10.74 -34.28
N PHE A 891 -2.18 -10.27 -33.85
CA PHE A 891 -3.24 -11.16 -33.39
C PHE A 891 -4.65 -10.61 -33.61
N PHE A 892 -5.61 -11.53 -33.70
CA PHE A 892 -7.03 -11.26 -33.62
C PHE A 892 -7.45 -11.13 -32.15
N SER A 893 -8.27 -10.13 -31.87
CA SER A 893 -8.86 -9.86 -30.57
C SER A 893 -10.39 -9.98 -30.65
N ARG A 894 -10.99 -10.61 -29.64
CA ARG A 894 -12.43 -10.69 -29.41
C ARG A 894 -12.71 -10.16 -28.00
N LEU A 895 -13.40 -9.02 -27.90
CA LEU A 895 -13.71 -8.37 -26.63
C LEU A 895 -15.23 -8.35 -26.40
N THR A 896 -15.64 -8.64 -25.17
CA THR A 896 -17.04 -8.74 -24.72
C THR A 896 -17.23 -8.02 -23.37
N ASN A 897 -18.48 -7.94 -22.91
CA ASN A 897 -18.84 -7.40 -21.59
C ASN A 897 -18.77 -8.43 -20.44
N ALA A 898 -18.22 -9.63 -20.69
CA ALA A 898 -18.03 -10.62 -19.62
C ALA A 898 -16.95 -10.16 -18.63
N THR A 899 -17.16 -10.43 -17.34
CA THR A 899 -16.20 -10.08 -16.28
C THR A 899 -14.88 -10.78 -16.49
N ALA A 900 -13.76 -10.07 -16.34
CA ALA A 900 -12.43 -10.68 -16.33
C ALA A 900 -12.32 -11.82 -15.30
N LYS A 901 -11.67 -12.92 -15.70
CA LYS A 901 -11.35 -14.08 -14.84
C LYS A 901 -9.85 -14.26 -14.67
N THR A 902 -9.09 -13.84 -15.67
CA THR A 902 -7.63 -13.81 -15.72
C THR A 902 -7.16 -12.38 -15.99
N ILE A 903 -5.87 -12.09 -15.80
CA ILE A 903 -5.29 -10.77 -16.05
C ILE A 903 -5.36 -10.44 -17.56
N HIS A 904 -5.24 -11.43 -18.44
CA HIS A 904 -5.36 -11.27 -19.89
C HIS A 904 -6.79 -10.88 -20.34
N ASP A 905 -7.78 -10.96 -19.46
CA ASP A 905 -9.12 -10.44 -19.71
C ASP A 905 -9.26 -8.94 -19.38
N GLU A 906 -8.27 -8.31 -18.74
CA GLU A 906 -8.28 -6.87 -18.40
C GLU A 906 -7.61 -6.01 -19.48
N TYR A 907 -8.34 -5.74 -20.56
CA TYR A 907 -7.84 -5.06 -21.77
C TYR A 907 -7.95 -3.52 -21.76
N TRP A 908 -8.40 -2.93 -20.66
CA TRP A 908 -8.82 -1.52 -20.59
C TRP A 908 -7.84 -0.58 -19.87
N HIS A 909 -6.61 -1.04 -19.66
CA HIS A 909 -5.57 -0.28 -18.96
C HIS A 909 -4.80 0.63 -19.92
N GLU A 910 -4.36 1.78 -19.41
CA GLU A 910 -3.49 2.72 -20.15
C GLU A 910 -2.11 2.11 -20.35
N HIS A 911 -1.64 2.06 -21.61
CA HIS A 911 -0.33 1.52 -21.95
C HIS A 911 0.31 2.24 -23.15
N VAL A 912 1.62 2.04 -23.28
CA VAL A 912 2.43 2.38 -24.46
C VAL A 912 2.86 1.07 -25.09
N ASP A 913 2.58 0.93 -26.39
CA ASP A 913 2.86 -0.30 -27.12
C ASP A 913 4.35 -0.67 -27.11
N LYS A 914 5.24 0.29 -27.37
CA LYS A 914 6.69 0.02 -27.37
C LYS A 914 7.26 -0.30 -25.97
N GLU A 915 6.62 0.19 -24.90
CA GLU A 915 6.98 -0.18 -23.53
C GLU A 915 6.46 -1.57 -23.15
N THR A 916 5.39 -2.03 -23.81
CA THR A 916 4.80 -3.37 -23.62
C THR A 916 5.53 -4.42 -24.47
N TYR A 917 5.89 -4.06 -25.71
CA TYR A 917 6.58 -4.89 -26.68
C TYR A 917 7.72 -4.09 -27.32
N ASN A 918 8.96 -4.32 -26.87
CA ASN A 918 10.13 -3.54 -27.29
C ASN A 918 10.39 -3.53 -28.82
N SER A 919 9.91 -4.55 -29.54
CA SER A 919 10.00 -4.66 -31.00
C SER A 919 9.07 -3.69 -31.75
N PHE A 920 8.02 -3.17 -31.11
CA PHE A 920 7.01 -2.37 -31.79
C PHE A 920 7.53 -0.98 -32.12
N HIS A 921 7.55 -0.68 -33.41
CA HIS A 921 7.84 0.65 -33.95
C HIS A 921 6.57 1.32 -34.46
N TYR A 922 5.67 0.52 -35.05
CA TYR A 922 4.34 0.94 -35.50
C TYR A 922 3.29 -0.09 -35.09
N THR A 923 2.16 0.39 -34.60
CA THR A 923 1.00 -0.45 -34.31
C THR A 923 -0.14 -0.04 -35.24
N THR A 924 -0.88 -1.03 -35.72
CA THR A 924 -2.13 -0.79 -36.44
C THR A 924 -3.25 -1.68 -35.93
N LEU A 925 -4.47 -1.13 -35.88
CA LEU A 925 -5.70 -1.86 -35.60
C LEU A 925 -6.62 -1.82 -36.81
N LEU A 926 -6.97 -2.99 -37.34
CA LEU A 926 -8.07 -3.17 -38.31
C LEU A 926 -9.32 -3.61 -37.55
N TYR A 927 -10.36 -2.79 -37.57
CA TYR A 927 -11.62 -3.12 -36.91
C TYR A 927 -12.52 -3.98 -37.81
N LEU A 928 -13.04 -5.09 -37.27
CA LEU A 928 -13.85 -6.07 -38.00
C LEU A 928 -15.36 -5.94 -37.71
N THR A 929 -15.73 -5.19 -36.68
CA THR A 929 -17.12 -4.92 -36.24
C THR A 929 -17.39 -3.43 -36.01
N ASP A 930 -18.65 -3.03 -36.11
CA ASP A 930 -19.14 -1.65 -36.01
C ASP A 930 -19.58 -1.25 -34.59
N TYR A 931 -19.00 -0.17 -34.06
CA TYR A 931 -19.42 0.47 -32.81
C TYR A 931 -20.84 1.03 -32.91
N GLY A 932 -21.66 0.80 -31.88
CA GLY A 932 -23.07 1.20 -31.86
C GLY A 932 -23.99 0.36 -32.75
N LYS A 933 -23.47 -0.69 -33.41
CA LYS A 933 -24.25 -1.69 -34.15
C LYS A 933 -24.03 -3.10 -33.62
N ASP A 934 -22.78 -3.57 -33.66
CA ASP A 934 -22.39 -4.92 -33.22
C ASP A 934 -22.02 -4.96 -31.73
N PHE A 935 -21.56 -3.82 -31.18
CA PHE A 935 -21.18 -3.68 -29.77
C PHE A 935 -21.26 -2.21 -29.27
N THR A 936 -21.28 -2.03 -27.96
CA THR A 936 -21.23 -0.74 -27.25
C THR A 936 -20.09 -0.72 -26.23
N GLY A 937 -19.59 0.46 -25.86
CA GLY A 937 -18.28 0.58 -25.21
C GLY A 937 -17.15 0.22 -26.20
N GLY A 938 -15.97 -0.20 -25.74
CA GLY A 938 -14.93 -0.69 -26.66
C GLY A 938 -14.32 0.35 -27.62
N ARG A 939 -14.51 1.66 -27.39
CA ARG A 939 -13.83 2.72 -28.14
C ARG A 939 -12.32 2.61 -27.91
N PHE A 940 -11.52 2.96 -28.91
CA PHE A 940 -10.07 3.06 -28.76
C PHE A 940 -9.71 4.50 -28.41
N VAL A 941 -8.94 4.73 -27.34
CA VAL A 941 -8.76 6.06 -26.74
C VAL A 941 -7.28 6.35 -26.50
N PHE A 942 -6.74 7.32 -27.25
CA PHE A 942 -5.43 7.91 -26.97
C PHE A 942 -5.52 8.96 -25.86
N ILE A 943 -4.41 9.22 -25.16
CA ILE A 943 -4.34 10.17 -24.06
C ILE A 943 -3.25 11.21 -24.36
N ASP A 944 -3.67 12.32 -24.97
CA ASP A 944 -2.80 13.45 -25.30
C ASP A 944 -2.55 14.29 -24.02
N ASN A 945 -1.31 14.36 -23.56
CA ASN A 945 -0.93 15.10 -22.35
C ASN A 945 -0.52 16.56 -22.68
N GLU A 946 -1.48 17.49 -22.70
CA GLU A 946 -1.24 18.93 -22.92
C GLU A 946 -0.76 19.61 -21.61
N GLY A 947 0.42 19.21 -21.12
CA GLY A 947 1.05 19.75 -19.91
C GLY A 947 0.67 19.04 -18.60
N LYS A 948 1.27 19.48 -17.49
CA LYS A 948 1.28 18.75 -16.19
C LYS A 948 -0.09 18.42 -15.57
N HIS A 949 -1.19 19.04 -16.02
CA HIS A 949 -2.50 18.94 -15.35
C HIS A 949 -3.70 18.79 -16.31
N ASN A 950 -3.51 18.56 -17.61
CA ASN A 950 -4.61 18.57 -18.59
C ASN A 950 -4.48 17.39 -19.57
N ARG A 951 -5.22 16.31 -19.31
CA ARG A 951 -5.30 15.12 -20.19
C ARG A 951 -6.47 15.25 -21.17
N THR A 952 -6.20 15.09 -22.46
CA THR A 952 -7.22 15.08 -23.51
C THR A 952 -7.39 13.64 -24.03
N HIS A 953 -8.60 13.09 -23.89
CA HIS A 953 -8.93 11.75 -24.37
C HIS A 953 -9.34 11.84 -25.83
N VAL A 954 -8.50 11.31 -26.73
CA VAL A 954 -8.70 11.40 -28.18
C VAL A 954 -9.15 10.05 -28.71
N TYR A 955 -10.45 9.91 -29.01
CA TYR A 955 -11.06 8.61 -29.23
C TYR A 955 -11.41 8.31 -30.69
N ILE A 956 -11.34 7.02 -31.04
CA ILE A 956 -11.83 6.42 -32.28
C ILE A 956 -13.00 5.49 -31.93
N GLU A 957 -14.11 5.68 -32.62
CA GLU A 957 -15.20 4.71 -32.68
C GLU A 957 -14.89 3.67 -33.78
N PRO A 958 -14.73 2.38 -33.44
CA PRO A 958 -14.50 1.33 -34.43
C PRO A 958 -15.62 1.22 -35.46
N LYS A 959 -15.23 0.86 -36.68
CA LYS A 959 -16.11 0.71 -37.85
C LYS A 959 -15.55 -0.42 -38.69
N ARG A 960 -16.37 -1.31 -39.23
CA ARG A 960 -15.84 -2.44 -40.01
C ARG A 960 -15.01 -1.94 -41.21
N ALA A 961 -13.84 -2.56 -41.42
CA ALA A 961 -12.81 -2.22 -42.41
C ALA A 961 -12.03 -0.90 -42.16
N ARG A 962 -12.30 -0.18 -41.06
CA ARG A 962 -11.46 0.96 -40.65
C ARG A 962 -10.12 0.48 -40.12
N VAL A 963 -9.04 1.06 -40.64
CA VAL A 963 -7.68 0.92 -40.14
C VAL A 963 -7.30 2.16 -39.34
N SER A 964 -6.70 1.96 -38.17
CA SER A 964 -6.08 2.97 -37.33
C SER A 964 -4.60 2.61 -37.15
N GLY A 965 -3.67 3.47 -37.54
CA GLY A 965 -2.22 3.21 -37.42
C GLY A 965 -1.48 4.34 -36.73
N PHE A 966 -0.44 4.04 -35.95
CA PHE A 966 0.31 5.02 -35.17
C PHE A 966 1.73 4.57 -34.82
N THR A 967 2.61 5.51 -34.47
CA THR A 967 3.94 5.23 -33.93
C THR A 967 3.80 4.70 -32.49
N SER A 968 4.44 3.58 -32.17
CA SER A 968 4.20 2.84 -30.92
C SER A 968 4.84 3.47 -29.66
N GLY A 969 5.51 4.62 -29.79
CA GLY A 969 6.20 5.30 -28.69
C GLY A 969 5.27 5.98 -27.68
N ALA A 970 5.85 6.53 -26.62
CA ALA A 970 5.11 7.12 -25.50
C ALA A 970 4.26 8.35 -25.88
N GLU A 971 4.46 8.91 -27.08
CA GLU A 971 3.56 9.92 -27.66
C GLU A 971 2.14 9.41 -27.98
N ASN A 972 1.95 8.08 -28.09
CA ASN A 972 0.65 7.44 -28.34
C ASN A 972 0.21 6.53 -27.17
N MET A 973 0.35 6.99 -25.92
CA MET A 973 -0.29 6.37 -24.75
C MET A 973 -1.80 6.19 -25.00
N HIS A 974 -2.34 4.99 -24.79
CA HIS A 974 -3.74 4.69 -25.11
C HIS A 974 -4.34 3.53 -24.28
N HIS A 975 -5.65 3.32 -24.42
CA HIS A 975 -6.39 2.16 -23.90
C HIS A 975 -7.62 1.83 -24.78
N VAL A 976 -8.26 0.70 -24.51
CA VAL A 976 -9.59 0.35 -25.07
C VAL A 976 -10.62 0.43 -23.96
N GLU A 977 -11.73 1.14 -24.17
CA GLU A 977 -12.81 1.15 -23.18
C GLU A 977 -13.41 -0.25 -22.96
N GLN A 978 -13.94 -0.54 -21.78
CA GLN A 978 -14.70 -1.77 -21.58
C GLN A 978 -15.87 -1.85 -22.56
N VAL A 979 -16.03 -3.00 -23.21
CA VAL A 979 -17.24 -3.34 -23.98
C VAL A 979 -18.38 -3.51 -22.98
N THR A 980 -19.49 -2.80 -23.19
CA THR A 980 -20.67 -2.84 -22.30
C THR A 980 -21.77 -3.75 -22.82
N GLY A 981 -21.77 -4.06 -24.12
CA GLY A 981 -22.68 -5.00 -24.77
C GLY A 981 -22.19 -5.38 -26.16
N GLY A 982 -22.60 -6.56 -26.65
CA GLY A 982 -22.18 -7.09 -27.94
C GLY A 982 -20.75 -7.65 -27.96
N VAL A 983 -20.17 -7.78 -29.15
CA VAL A 983 -18.82 -8.35 -29.35
C VAL A 983 -18.01 -7.48 -30.31
N ARG A 984 -16.83 -7.04 -29.87
CA ARG A 984 -15.87 -6.29 -30.68
C ARG A 984 -14.78 -7.23 -31.21
N TYR A 985 -14.65 -7.32 -32.53
CA TYR A 985 -13.54 -7.99 -33.20
C TYR A 985 -12.60 -6.98 -33.85
N ALA A 986 -11.29 -7.17 -33.69
CA ALA A 986 -10.25 -6.38 -34.35
C ALA A 986 -8.96 -7.17 -34.51
N ILE A 987 -8.15 -6.85 -35.51
CA ILE A 987 -6.78 -7.37 -35.69
C ILE A 987 -5.79 -6.29 -35.28
N THR A 988 -4.83 -6.62 -34.43
CA THR A 988 -3.63 -5.81 -34.18
C THR A 988 -2.52 -6.32 -35.08
N ILE A 989 -2.01 -5.48 -35.98
CA ILE A 989 -0.88 -5.78 -36.89
C ILE A 989 0.23 -4.79 -36.58
N SER A 990 1.38 -5.30 -36.16
CA SER A 990 2.50 -4.48 -35.67
C SER A 990 3.75 -4.66 -36.52
N PHE A 991 4.50 -3.57 -36.68
CA PHE A 991 5.72 -3.54 -37.47
C PHE A 991 6.92 -3.08 -36.64
N THR A 992 8.06 -3.67 -36.95
CA THR A 992 9.38 -3.34 -36.41
C THR A 992 10.27 -2.76 -37.50
N CYS A 993 11.21 -1.90 -37.11
CA CYS A 993 12.33 -1.47 -37.92
C CYS A 993 13.57 -2.37 -37.76
N ASP A 994 13.53 -3.28 -36.78
CA ASP A 994 14.60 -4.19 -36.45
C ASP A 994 14.36 -5.56 -37.08
N ARG A 995 15.28 -5.98 -37.96
CA ARG A 995 15.19 -7.22 -38.71
C ARG A 995 15.38 -8.47 -37.84
N GLU A 996 15.96 -8.35 -36.64
CA GLU A 996 16.05 -9.47 -35.69
C GLU A 996 14.67 -9.86 -35.13
N TYR A 997 13.73 -8.92 -35.09
CA TYR A 997 12.34 -9.15 -34.66
C TYR A 997 11.36 -9.37 -35.83
N ALA A 998 11.88 -9.54 -37.05
CA ALA A 998 11.06 -9.81 -38.23
C ALA A 998 10.50 -11.23 -38.20
N MET A 999 9.19 -11.37 -38.44
CA MET A 999 8.53 -12.66 -38.64
C MET A 999 8.00 -12.85 -40.06
N ALA A 1000 7.93 -14.11 -40.49
CA ALA A 1000 7.34 -14.50 -41.77
C ALA A 1000 5.81 -14.39 -41.74
N ASP A 1001 5.17 -14.50 -42.91
CA ASP A 1001 3.72 -14.75 -42.99
C ASP A 1001 3.39 -16.15 -42.44
N PRO A 1002 2.19 -16.37 -41.89
CA PRO A 1002 1.88 -17.61 -41.18
C PRO A 1002 1.80 -18.80 -42.16
N LYS A 1003 2.49 -19.88 -41.82
CA LYS A 1003 2.45 -21.17 -42.54
C LYS A 1003 1.34 -22.05 -41.97
N PHE A 1004 0.52 -22.61 -42.85
CA PHE A 1004 -0.48 -23.63 -42.51
C PHE A 1004 -0.18 -24.88 -43.34
N ALA A 1005 -0.39 -26.06 -42.78
CA ALA A 1005 0.00 -27.36 -43.36
C ALA A 1005 -0.88 -27.83 -44.55
N LEU A 1006 -1.08 -26.93 -45.52
CA LEU A 1006 -1.59 -27.21 -46.86
C LEU A 1006 -0.53 -26.95 -47.94
N ASP A 1007 0.59 -26.33 -47.55
CA ASP A 1007 1.82 -26.26 -48.33
C ASP A 1007 2.79 -27.30 -47.70
N ASP A 1008 3.48 -28.08 -48.56
CA ASP A 1008 4.50 -29.11 -48.28
C ASP A 1008 4.00 -30.53 -47.90
N ASP A 1009 3.76 -31.34 -48.93
CA ASP A 1009 4.08 -32.77 -48.93
C ASP A 1009 5.59 -32.97 -48.74
N GLU A 1010 6.00 -34.11 -48.14
CA GLU A 1010 7.35 -34.72 -48.17
C GLU A 1010 8.60 -33.79 -48.14
N ASP A 1011 9.00 -33.29 -46.95
CA ASP A 1011 10.39 -33.35 -46.43
C ASP A 1011 10.61 -32.45 -45.19
N ASP A 1012 10.31 -32.96 -43.97
CA ASP A 1012 11.09 -32.57 -42.77
C ASP A 1012 10.94 -33.61 -41.64
N GLN A 1013 11.88 -34.58 -41.58
CA GLN A 1013 12.00 -35.51 -40.45
C GLN A 1013 13.04 -35.05 -39.40
N ASN A 1014 13.58 -33.83 -39.49
CA ASN A 1014 14.70 -33.37 -38.64
C ASN A 1014 14.41 -32.09 -37.83
N ALA A 1015 13.14 -31.80 -37.54
CA ALA A 1015 12.76 -30.75 -36.59
C ALA A 1015 12.81 -31.23 -35.11
N GLU A 1016 14.01 -31.61 -34.64
CA GLU A 1016 14.25 -31.89 -33.22
C GLU A 1016 14.10 -30.62 -32.35
N GLU A 1017 13.56 -30.85 -31.15
CA GLU A 1017 13.50 -29.99 -29.96
C GLU A 1017 13.73 -28.47 -30.13
N ARG A 1018 12.63 -27.73 -30.32
CA ARG A 1018 12.48 -26.41 -29.69
C ARG A 1018 11.26 -26.40 -28.77
N PRO A 1019 11.43 -26.24 -27.44
CA PRO A 1019 10.28 -26.06 -26.55
C PRO A 1019 9.56 -24.76 -26.90
N ALA A 1020 8.23 -24.79 -26.84
CA ALA A 1020 7.45 -23.56 -26.90
C ALA A 1020 7.72 -22.78 -25.61
N GLU A 1021 8.43 -21.65 -25.70
CA GLU A 1021 8.68 -20.79 -24.55
C GLU A 1021 7.35 -20.19 -24.04
N PRO A 1022 7.10 -20.19 -22.71
CA PRO A 1022 5.82 -19.82 -22.09
C PRO A 1022 5.60 -18.31 -21.89
#